data_AF-A0A7C1UTR3-F1
#
_entry.id   AF-A0A7C1UTR3-F1
#
_cell.length_a   1.000
_cell.length_b   1.000
_cell.length_c   1.000
_cell.angle_alpha   90.00
_cell.angle_beta   90.00
_cell.angle_gamma   90.00
#
_symmetry.space_group_name_H-M   'P 1'
#
loop_
_entity.id
_entity.type
_entity.pdbx_description
1 polymer ?
#
loop_
_entity_poly.entity_id
_entity_poly.type
_entity_poly.pdbx_seq_one_letter_code
_entity_poly.pdbx_strand_id
1 'polypeptide(L)'
;MLGVVDPLLLAAARERGINLADISLEHLALSSAVESVLHAEGIASLEDLATHKGGFAKTSYFQRWPDALHELRIKFGRVLTDMLVSSDQGVQSEADSSESAEPWRGKVFPHSAPHESVSVRVALTRIERDTHLVAEELPQGQLPHESPRQGELLQKEPSQPERTVASVSPAALDDDTPIDVLGLSVWAYNCLRRAGIDTVMQVAPLSDEQLLAIPNLGVGTLAEIRQKLSDYLATVPESSLSSPEGPVAQDTSETAALGSEADARSEDQQPSGPAIQPPFLPGTEETPPPIPSEEDGTLKRRERPKRETSSSDVSLRQKRLLAASQDEAVPEKPPTTLEEWERYLLAQAGQVELLGEIPLTDEERAHLGKLFGLRLRGLGFRKAAGIIERKYPCAFAVFLVTQGIYGYDGLGGYWPGVGQALGRSLNANWCSELGRVFERTLDALELPLFPDLGGRRFVDLILCHGGIPDYCLADFFANMLQPAVTRAYYAGMSAEELIDEWLWHASSRYFTDKPVLRFLEFGGDVAKDFVERCRGMALEYLDSGTVPSAQEIGLPKRVVEAYRQWIVDRGADQVQREATGRWRLRKPQVLVDPWGEGVILDLPPQQVPATMVHADFAWQVMAGEETYTVPVRVRRTGFDLKTNAESVSLSQPAAMYQVSLLADDQVKRTWRYQGVDDERPLLAFDPDRCTLVSWQHSLPARRLGVLYPARFELQVEGEAKPLEELPRLPWGWADFCGQIWDLSHATRLTLLRDGEKVLTVALRPDESAQRPHLVGGQLLSPDAPTVRAPVYVGPPPGVRVPLTGRRDLEEELARWRLTVRSKWSAIPEVRATTTLADLRSGLTASEKHVDLPLSLPSLLGEAPCGSFVVRLRGPLGRDAELPLRVVPHLRLSGHETLHLPDAQGNPQPARLRIETSPGDDLECQGEGGECRIRAVERLADNWEYEVEAGPDVTRVELTIVRPLPSGDAVRVPISVPIRRLRWALAGEQVGPSRREWTGRVFKRSVDALLQIQSPHLLVTLPLAEADQIGLELRLLD
;
A
#
# COMPACT_ATOMS: atom_id res chain seq x y z
N MET A 1 4.12 -43.53 17.93
CA MET A 1 4.72 -44.88 17.80
C MET A 1 6.22 -44.73 17.64
N LEU A 2 7.01 -45.76 17.95
CA LEU A 2 8.48 -45.74 17.85
C LEU A 2 8.96 -46.30 16.50
N GLY A 3 10.14 -45.84 16.07
CA GLY A 3 10.84 -46.24 14.84
C GLY A 3 11.39 -45.00 14.12
N VAL A 4 12.68 -44.89 13.77
CA VAL A 4 13.77 -45.88 13.74
C VAL A 4 14.99 -45.35 14.52
N VAL A 5 15.78 -46.24 15.14
CA VAL A 5 17.07 -45.92 15.77
C VAL A 5 18.21 -46.45 14.90
N ASP A 6 19.30 -45.67 14.76
CA ASP A 6 20.39 -45.96 13.83
C ASP A 6 21.17 -47.26 14.19
N PRO A 7 21.38 -48.20 13.24
CA PRO A 7 22.18 -49.40 13.44
C PRO A 7 23.64 -49.17 13.92
N LEU A 8 24.27 -48.05 13.54
CA LEU A 8 25.65 -47.72 13.95
C LEU A 8 25.73 -47.41 15.44
N LEU A 9 24.70 -46.74 15.99
CA LEU A 9 24.62 -46.45 17.43
C LEU A 9 24.52 -47.75 18.25
N LEU A 10 23.78 -48.72 17.73
CA LEU A 10 23.59 -50.04 18.35
C LEU A 10 24.88 -50.89 18.35
N ALA A 11 25.75 -50.70 17.35
CA ALA A 11 27.05 -51.35 17.28
C ALA A 11 28.03 -50.76 18.31
N ALA A 12 28.17 -49.43 18.33
CA ALA A 12 29.07 -48.74 19.26
C ALA A 12 28.72 -48.98 20.74
N ALA A 13 27.42 -49.02 21.08
CA ALA A 13 26.98 -49.35 22.43
C ALA A 13 27.35 -50.78 22.85
N ARG A 14 27.27 -51.75 21.92
CA ARG A 14 27.65 -53.16 22.17
C ARG A 14 29.15 -53.35 22.36
N GLU A 15 29.99 -52.69 21.57
CA GLU A 15 31.45 -52.79 21.72
C GLU A 15 31.96 -52.15 23.03
N ARG A 16 31.23 -51.16 23.56
CA ARG A 16 31.55 -50.50 24.84
C ARG A 16 30.78 -51.03 26.06
N GLY A 17 29.94 -52.06 25.88
CA GLY A 17 29.19 -52.71 26.96
C GLY A 17 28.10 -51.85 27.61
N ILE A 18 27.60 -50.82 26.92
CA ILE A 18 26.64 -49.84 27.44
C ILE A 18 25.20 -50.37 27.28
N ASN A 19 24.42 -50.31 28.36
CA ASN A 19 23.01 -50.66 28.33
C ASN A 19 22.17 -49.49 27.80
N LEU A 20 21.45 -49.68 26.69
CA LEU A 20 20.71 -48.63 25.99
C LEU A 20 19.43 -48.14 26.71
N ALA A 21 19.13 -48.68 27.89
CA ALA A 21 18.01 -48.22 28.73
C ALA A 21 18.37 -47.01 29.62
N ASP A 22 19.68 -46.74 29.84
CA ASP A 22 20.16 -45.84 30.89
C ASP A 22 20.64 -44.47 30.37
N ILE A 23 20.24 -44.07 29.15
CA ILE A 23 20.65 -42.80 28.52
C ILE A 23 19.46 -41.81 28.47
N SER A 24 19.59 -40.66 29.13
CA SER A 24 18.66 -39.53 28.96
C SER A 24 19.03 -38.67 27.74
N LEU A 25 18.02 -38.08 27.10
CA LEU A 25 18.17 -37.37 25.82
C LEU A 25 19.02 -36.09 25.88
N GLU A 26 19.23 -35.52 27.05
CA GLU A 26 19.95 -34.25 27.24
C GLU A 26 21.48 -34.37 27.06
N HIS A 27 22.04 -35.58 27.19
CA HIS A 27 23.50 -35.80 27.11
C HIS A 27 24.06 -35.93 25.68
N LEU A 28 23.22 -35.86 24.63
CA LEU A 28 23.66 -36.07 23.24
C LEU A 28 24.13 -34.80 22.50
N ALA A 29 23.97 -33.61 23.09
CA ALA A 29 24.24 -32.33 22.40
C ALA A 29 25.71 -31.85 22.45
N LEU A 30 26.56 -32.43 23.30
CA LEU A 30 27.88 -31.85 23.66
C LEU A 30 29.12 -32.58 23.11
N SER A 31 28.98 -33.69 22.39
CA SER A 31 30.13 -34.54 22.02
C SER A 31 30.81 -34.20 20.68
N SER A 32 30.13 -33.55 19.73
CA SER A 32 30.68 -33.32 18.37
C SER A 32 31.38 -31.97 18.18
N ALA A 33 31.01 -30.96 18.98
CA ALA A 33 31.60 -29.62 18.88
C ALA A 33 33.01 -29.51 19.50
N VAL A 34 33.36 -30.41 20.44
CA VAL A 34 34.63 -30.35 21.17
C VAL A 34 35.78 -31.01 20.39
N GLU A 35 35.52 -32.15 19.74
CA GLU A 35 36.56 -32.87 18.99
C GLU A 35 37.02 -32.12 17.73
N SER A 36 36.12 -31.38 17.06
CA SER A 36 36.46 -30.62 15.84
C SER A 36 37.41 -29.44 16.11
N VAL A 37 37.29 -28.79 17.27
CA VAL A 37 38.17 -27.69 17.69
C VAL A 37 39.56 -28.22 18.07
N LEU A 38 39.64 -29.32 18.84
CA LEU A 38 40.91 -29.92 19.24
C LEU A 38 41.73 -30.40 18.04
N HIS A 39 41.07 -30.96 17.02
CA HIS A 39 41.74 -31.48 15.83
C HIS A 39 42.24 -30.39 14.86
N ALA A 40 41.74 -29.14 15.00
CA ALA A 40 42.06 -28.03 14.11
C ALA A 40 43.36 -27.28 14.48
N GLU A 41 43.69 -27.17 15.77
CA GLU A 41 44.95 -26.53 16.25
C GLU A 41 46.06 -27.55 16.59
N GLY A 42 45.82 -28.85 16.42
CA GLY A 42 46.86 -29.90 16.49
C GLY A 42 47.32 -30.25 17.91
N ILE A 43 46.47 -30.04 18.92
CA ILE A 43 46.75 -30.32 20.33
C ILE A 43 46.30 -31.76 20.65
N ALA A 44 47.20 -32.56 21.22
CA ALA A 44 46.98 -34.01 21.36
C ALA A 44 46.16 -34.43 22.59
N SER A 45 46.01 -33.56 23.60
CA SER A 45 45.22 -33.84 24.80
C SER A 45 44.68 -32.55 25.45
N LEU A 46 43.69 -32.69 26.34
CA LEU A 46 43.19 -31.57 27.16
C LEU A 46 44.12 -31.21 28.34
N GLU A 47 45.09 -32.05 28.70
CA GLU A 47 45.97 -31.81 29.86
C GLU A 47 47.12 -30.83 29.55
N ASP A 48 47.51 -30.70 28.28
CA ASP A 48 48.61 -29.82 27.83
C ASP A 48 48.31 -28.32 27.96
N LEU A 49 47.03 -27.92 28.09
CA LEU A 49 46.61 -26.51 28.04
C LEU A 49 47.00 -25.69 29.30
N ALA A 50 47.37 -26.36 30.39
CA ALA A 50 47.47 -25.74 31.72
C ALA A 50 48.83 -25.08 32.06
N THR A 51 49.89 -25.32 31.28
CA THR A 51 51.28 -25.15 31.78
C THR A 51 52.08 -23.98 31.18
N HIS A 52 51.63 -23.31 30.11
CA HIS A 52 52.38 -22.20 29.51
C HIS A 52 51.80 -20.79 29.77
N LYS A 53 52.28 -20.16 30.86
CA LYS A 53 52.33 -18.69 30.97
C LYS A 53 53.50 -18.15 30.15
N GLY A 54 53.27 -17.08 29.38
CA GLY A 54 54.31 -16.36 28.63
C GLY A 54 53.76 -15.76 27.34
N GLY A 55 53.27 -14.53 27.39
CA GLY A 55 52.52 -13.94 26.27
C GLY A 55 53.39 -13.27 25.21
N PHE A 56 52.87 -13.23 23.97
CA PHE A 56 53.09 -12.14 23.03
C PHE A 56 51.78 -11.85 22.26
N ALA A 57 51.66 -10.65 21.70
CA ALA A 57 50.39 -10.06 21.27
C ALA A 57 49.55 -10.90 20.28
N LYS A 58 48.24 -10.99 20.54
CA LYS A 58 47.22 -11.19 19.49
C LYS A 58 46.58 -9.84 19.14
N THR A 59 46.27 -9.68 17.85
CA THR A 59 45.81 -8.45 17.21
C THR A 59 44.38 -8.06 17.61
N SER A 60 44.05 -6.77 17.43
CA SER A 60 42.75 -6.20 17.78
C SER A 60 41.60 -6.73 16.92
N TYR A 61 40.61 -7.35 17.58
CA TYR A 61 39.20 -7.39 17.15
C TYR A 61 38.29 -7.18 18.37
N PHE A 62 37.06 -6.75 18.10
CA PHE A 62 36.06 -6.26 19.06
C PHE A 62 36.39 -4.94 19.79
N GLN A 63 35.45 -4.01 19.69
CA GLN A 63 35.54 -2.66 20.22
C GLN A 63 34.84 -2.54 21.58
N ARG A 64 35.18 -1.45 22.29
CA ARG A 64 34.56 -0.96 23.52
C ARG A 64 33.01 -1.03 23.46
N TRP A 65 32.42 -1.59 24.50
CA TRP A 65 31.05 -1.30 24.92
C TRP A 65 31.14 -0.40 26.17
N PRO A 66 30.44 0.74 26.25
CA PRO A 66 30.40 1.59 27.44
C PRO A 66 29.37 1.11 28.46
N ASP A 67 29.48 1.60 29.69
CA ASP A 67 28.75 1.14 30.88
C ASP A 67 27.22 1.28 30.74
N ALA A 68 26.49 0.22 31.13
CA ALA A 68 25.05 0.11 30.92
C ALA A 68 24.22 0.74 32.06
N LEU A 69 23.81 1.99 31.87
CA LEU A 69 22.58 2.52 32.48
C LEU A 69 21.41 2.28 31.50
N HIS A 70 20.23 1.91 32.02
CA HIS A 70 19.05 1.64 31.18
C HIS A 70 18.44 2.93 30.62
N GLU A 71 18.81 3.30 29.40
CA GLU A 71 18.14 4.35 28.63
C GLU A 71 16.87 3.82 27.95
N LEU A 72 15.69 4.08 28.53
CA LEU A 72 14.41 3.96 27.82
C LEU A 72 14.36 4.99 26.69
N ARG A 73 14.67 4.56 25.47
CA ARG A 73 14.71 5.43 24.27
C ARG A 73 13.31 5.93 23.91
N ILE A 74 13.03 7.18 24.25
CA ILE A 74 11.81 7.88 23.85
C ILE A 74 11.92 8.28 22.36
N LYS A 75 11.05 7.74 21.50
CA LYS A 75 10.90 8.18 20.11
C LYS A 75 9.44 8.49 19.79
N PHE A 76 9.22 9.51 18.97
CA PHE A 76 7.90 10.07 18.62
C PHE A 76 6.97 10.37 19.81
N GLY A 77 7.55 10.53 21.01
CA GLY A 77 6.82 10.71 22.25
C GLY A 77 6.03 9.49 22.74
N ARG A 78 6.50 8.27 22.42
CA ARG A 78 5.96 7.01 22.97
C ARG A 78 7.06 6.17 23.63
N VAL A 79 6.67 5.38 24.62
CA VAL A 79 7.50 4.37 25.30
C VAL A 79 6.67 3.11 25.54
N LEU A 80 7.30 1.97 25.24
CA LEU A 80 6.82 0.62 25.50
C LEU A 80 7.66 -0.01 26.61
N THR A 81 7.05 -0.76 27.54
CA THR A 81 7.77 -1.53 28.56
C THR A 81 6.98 -2.78 28.95
N ASP A 82 7.62 -3.94 28.84
CA ASP A 82 7.09 -5.24 29.23
C ASP A 82 7.04 -5.36 30.76
N MET A 83 5.99 -5.99 31.31
CA MET A 83 5.93 -6.30 32.74
C MET A 83 5.92 -7.82 32.97
N LEU A 84 7.00 -8.33 33.59
CA LEU A 84 7.04 -9.70 34.11
C LEU A 84 6.49 -9.71 35.54
N VAL A 85 5.43 -10.48 35.78
CA VAL A 85 4.80 -10.64 37.10
C VAL A 85 4.75 -12.13 37.42
N SER A 86 5.39 -12.58 38.50
CA SER A 86 5.24 -13.95 39.01
C SER A 86 4.22 -14.01 40.14
N SER A 87 3.60 -15.18 40.31
CA SER A 87 2.62 -15.51 41.35
C SER A 87 3.19 -16.45 42.44
N ASP A 88 4.50 -16.67 42.46
CA ASP A 88 5.18 -17.52 43.44
C ASP A 88 4.92 -17.05 44.88
N GLN A 89 4.09 -17.80 45.62
CA GLN A 89 3.85 -17.55 47.06
C GLN A 89 5.02 -18.02 47.96
N GLY A 90 6.19 -18.29 47.37
CA GLY A 90 7.43 -18.56 48.08
C GLY A 90 8.28 -17.31 48.17
N VAL A 91 8.77 -16.97 49.37
CA VAL A 91 9.75 -15.89 49.55
C VAL A 91 11.09 -16.34 48.97
N GLN A 92 11.31 -16.05 47.69
CA GLN A 92 12.65 -16.07 47.11
C GLN A 92 13.39 -14.82 47.58
N SER A 93 14.53 -15.02 48.24
CA SER A 93 15.54 -13.97 48.39
C SER A 93 16.48 -13.98 47.18
N GLU A 94 17.23 -12.89 47.02
CA GLU A 94 18.14 -12.66 45.89
C GLU A 94 19.23 -13.74 45.70
N ALA A 95 19.44 -14.61 46.68
CA ALA A 95 20.53 -15.61 46.70
C ALA A 95 20.25 -16.94 45.98
N ASP A 96 18.98 -17.36 45.83
CA ASP A 96 18.64 -18.77 45.47
C ASP A 96 18.34 -19.02 43.97
N SER A 97 18.47 -18.03 43.09
CA SER A 97 18.31 -18.22 41.64
C SER A 97 19.65 -18.18 40.89
N SER A 98 20.32 -19.33 40.76
CA SER A 98 21.61 -19.44 40.05
C SER A 98 21.49 -19.59 38.52
N GLU A 99 20.45 -19.02 37.91
CA GLU A 99 20.32 -18.89 36.46
C GLU A 99 20.80 -17.51 36.00
N SER A 100 21.50 -17.49 34.86
CA SER A 100 22.08 -16.27 34.29
C SER A 100 21.00 -15.35 33.72
N ALA A 101 20.53 -14.40 34.54
CA ALA A 101 19.69 -13.32 34.07
C ALA A 101 20.48 -12.43 33.08
N GLU A 102 19.91 -12.21 31.91
CA GLU A 102 20.46 -11.32 30.88
C GLU A 102 20.49 -9.86 31.40
N PRO A 103 21.48 -9.04 31.00
CA PRO A 103 21.74 -7.71 31.60
C PRO A 103 20.70 -6.62 31.27
N TRP A 104 19.51 -7.00 30.82
CA TRP A 104 18.37 -6.13 30.51
C TRP A 104 17.12 -6.40 31.38
N ARG A 105 17.19 -7.30 32.38
CA ARG A 105 16.07 -7.56 33.32
C ARG A 105 16.37 -7.05 34.73
N GLY A 106 15.60 -6.05 35.17
CA GLY A 106 15.51 -5.72 36.60
C GLY A 106 14.61 -6.71 37.36
N LYS A 107 15.03 -7.16 38.54
CA LYS A 107 14.21 -7.93 39.49
C LYS A 107 13.74 -7.03 40.64
N VAL A 108 12.55 -7.31 41.19
CA VAL A 108 12.05 -6.74 42.44
C VAL A 108 11.43 -7.89 43.25
N PHE A 109 11.80 -8.00 44.53
CA PHE A 109 11.29 -9.04 45.44
C PHE A 109 10.38 -8.41 46.51
N PRO A 110 9.12 -8.83 46.66
CA PRO A 110 8.16 -8.18 47.55
C PRO A 110 8.51 -8.38 49.03
N HIS A 111 8.64 -7.29 49.80
CA HIS A 111 9.06 -7.34 51.20
C HIS A 111 7.89 -7.24 52.20
N SER A 112 7.24 -8.40 52.39
CA SER A 112 6.36 -8.76 53.53
C SER A 112 4.94 -8.17 53.60
N ALA A 113 4.05 -8.98 54.20
CA ALA A 113 2.62 -8.74 54.47
C ALA A 113 1.66 -8.71 53.26
N PRO A 114 0.43 -9.25 53.40
CA PRO A 114 -0.57 -9.27 52.32
C PRO A 114 -1.26 -7.91 52.20
N HIS A 115 -0.86 -7.11 51.21
CA HIS A 115 -1.46 -5.81 50.91
C HIS A 115 -1.93 -5.71 49.45
N GLU A 116 -3.16 -5.24 49.25
CA GLU A 116 -4.00 -5.58 48.09
C GLU A 116 -3.72 -4.75 46.81
N SER A 117 -2.64 -3.97 46.74
CA SER A 117 -2.33 -3.16 45.55
C SER A 117 -0.85 -2.87 45.38
N VAL A 118 -0.29 -3.22 44.22
CA VAL A 118 0.98 -2.63 43.76
C VAL A 118 0.71 -1.21 43.25
N SER A 119 1.62 -0.28 43.52
CA SER A 119 1.54 1.08 42.98
C SER A 119 2.71 1.38 42.04
N VAL A 120 2.38 1.80 40.82
CA VAL A 120 3.38 2.18 39.82
C VAL A 120 3.56 3.70 39.88
N ARG A 121 4.79 4.16 40.15
CA ARG A 121 5.18 5.56 39.90
C ARG A 121 6.13 5.62 38.72
N VAL A 122 5.69 6.35 37.70
CA VAL A 122 6.57 6.86 36.65
C VAL A 122 7.27 8.10 37.19
N ALA A 123 8.59 8.06 37.29
CA ALA A 123 9.42 9.20 37.65
C ALA A 123 10.09 9.80 36.41
N LEU A 124 10.24 11.13 36.41
CA LEU A 124 11.00 11.88 35.42
C LEU A 124 12.26 12.40 36.10
N THR A 125 13.42 11.88 35.72
CA THR A 125 14.71 12.21 36.34
C THR A 125 15.64 12.87 35.32
N ARG A 126 16.16 14.04 35.68
CA ARG A 126 17.22 14.73 34.94
C ARG A 126 18.55 14.13 35.37
N ILE A 127 19.25 13.49 34.43
CA ILE A 127 20.52 12.80 34.71
C ILE A 127 21.68 13.80 34.60
N GLU A 128 22.36 14.05 35.71
CA GLU A 128 23.68 14.67 35.76
C GLU A 128 24.67 13.59 36.21
N ARG A 129 25.79 13.41 35.47
CA ARG A 129 26.71 12.28 35.67
C ARG A 129 27.90 12.67 36.54
N ASP A 130 28.16 11.90 37.59
CA ASP A 130 29.48 11.80 38.23
C ASP A 130 29.64 10.43 38.94
N THR A 131 30.87 10.06 39.34
CA THR A 131 31.26 8.66 39.61
C THR A 131 31.80 8.40 41.03
N HIS A 132 31.59 7.17 41.57
CA HIS A 132 32.65 6.24 42.09
C HIS A 132 32.10 5.02 42.87
N LEU A 133 32.99 4.06 43.19
CA LEU A 133 32.74 2.71 43.75
C LEU A 133 33.19 2.57 45.22
N VAL A 134 32.71 1.52 45.93
CA VAL A 134 33.46 0.62 46.88
C VAL A 134 32.52 -0.51 47.38
N ALA A 135 33.04 -1.60 47.98
CA ALA A 135 32.36 -2.88 48.23
C ALA A 135 32.49 -3.43 49.70
N GLU A 136 32.33 -4.76 49.90
CA GLU A 136 32.43 -5.58 51.14
C GLU A 136 31.20 -5.59 52.10
N GLU A 137 30.81 -6.67 52.82
CA GLU A 137 30.89 -8.14 52.56
C GLU A 137 29.88 -8.95 53.48
N LEU A 138 29.93 -10.29 53.42
CA LEU A 138 29.08 -11.36 54.06
C LEU A 138 29.25 -11.48 55.62
N PRO A 139 28.55 -12.37 56.44
CA PRO A 139 28.07 -13.74 56.12
C PRO A 139 26.92 -14.48 56.95
N GLN A 140 26.53 -15.70 56.44
CA GLN A 140 26.14 -16.98 57.13
C GLN A 140 24.81 -17.19 57.95
N GLY A 141 24.16 -18.39 57.84
CA GLY A 141 23.08 -18.82 58.78
C GLY A 141 22.15 -20.07 58.57
N GLN A 142 22.62 -21.22 58.07
CA GLN A 142 21.99 -22.61 58.03
C GLN A 142 20.55 -22.93 58.60
N LEU A 143 19.66 -23.48 57.73
CA LEU A 143 18.99 -24.84 57.66
C LEU A 143 18.69 -25.71 58.95
N PRO A 144 17.90 -26.85 58.92
CA PRO A 144 16.86 -27.42 57.98
C PRO A 144 15.60 -28.13 58.64
N HIS A 145 14.70 -28.76 57.81
CA HIS A 145 13.87 -30.02 57.99
C HIS A 145 12.30 -30.07 57.89
N GLU A 146 11.83 -31.03 57.06
CA GLU A 146 10.67 -31.99 57.16
C GLU A 146 9.16 -31.64 57.00
N SER A 147 8.61 -31.87 55.78
CA SER A 147 7.76 -33.03 55.32
C SER A 147 6.65 -33.71 56.21
N PRO A 148 5.67 -34.52 55.66
CA PRO A 148 4.91 -34.48 54.37
C PRO A 148 3.43 -35.09 54.40
N ARG A 149 2.76 -35.25 53.21
CA ARG A 149 1.61 -36.19 52.85
C ARG A 149 0.17 -35.86 53.38
N GLN A 150 -1.00 -36.32 52.84
CA GLN A 150 -1.45 -37.08 51.62
C GLN A 150 -3.01 -37.01 51.38
N GLY A 151 -3.52 -37.39 50.17
CA GLY A 151 -4.90 -37.88 49.87
C GLY A 151 -5.86 -36.90 49.10
N GLU A 152 -6.82 -37.19 48.19
CA GLU A 152 -7.49 -38.35 47.52
C GLU A 152 -9.06 -38.21 47.58
N LEU A 153 -9.96 -38.57 46.63
CA LEU A 153 -9.97 -39.12 45.24
C LEU A 153 -11.44 -39.05 44.63
N LEU A 154 -11.66 -39.44 43.33
CA LEU A 154 -12.93 -39.86 42.63
C LEU A 154 -13.80 -38.77 41.90
N GLN A 155 -14.13 -38.81 40.58
CA GLN A 155 -14.95 -39.72 39.68
C GLN A 155 -16.49 -39.42 39.68
N LYS A 156 -17.34 -39.49 38.60
CA LYS A 156 -17.25 -40.04 37.20
C LYS A 156 -18.30 -39.45 36.18
N GLU A 157 -18.57 -40.13 35.03
CA GLU A 157 -19.03 -39.61 33.70
C GLU A 157 -20.50 -40.00 33.19
N PRO A 158 -20.83 -40.42 31.91
CA PRO A 158 -21.65 -39.66 30.91
C PRO A 158 -22.80 -40.44 30.14
N SER A 159 -23.44 -39.92 29.06
CA SER A 159 -24.17 -40.72 27.99
C SER A 159 -24.81 -39.96 26.78
N GLN A 160 -25.19 -40.67 25.68
CA GLN A 160 -25.95 -40.30 24.42
C GLN A 160 -26.65 -41.60 23.82
N PRO A 161 -27.17 -41.79 22.55
CA PRO A 161 -27.39 -40.96 21.31
C PRO A 161 -28.72 -41.27 20.47
N GLU A 162 -28.70 -41.07 19.11
CA GLU A 162 -29.37 -41.83 18.00
C GLU A 162 -30.60 -41.31 17.13
N ARG A 163 -30.99 -42.05 16.05
CA ARG A 163 -31.69 -41.62 14.77
C ARG A 163 -32.81 -42.57 14.24
N THR A 164 -33.74 -42.14 13.35
CA THR A 164 -34.38 -42.96 12.23
C THR A 164 -35.24 -42.16 11.19
N VAL A 165 -35.80 -42.79 10.13
CA VAL A 165 -36.39 -42.15 8.88
C VAL A 165 -37.57 -42.93 8.22
N ALA A 166 -38.60 -42.25 7.64
CA ALA A 166 -39.64 -42.73 6.66
C ALA A 166 -40.60 -41.58 6.16
N SER A 167 -41.49 -41.64 5.13
CA SER A 167 -41.45 -42.23 3.74
C SER A 167 -42.73 -41.95 2.86
N VAL A 168 -42.59 -41.50 1.59
CA VAL A 168 -43.49 -41.62 0.38
C VAL A 168 -44.74 -40.70 0.17
N SER A 169 -45.00 -40.38 -1.11
CA SER A 169 -45.75 -39.26 -1.76
C SER A 169 -47.14 -39.64 -2.37
N PRO A 170 -47.88 -38.90 -3.28
CA PRO A 170 -47.43 -37.92 -4.31
C PRO A 170 -48.30 -36.65 -4.63
N ALA A 171 -47.76 -35.84 -5.56
CA ALA A 171 -48.42 -34.92 -6.52
C ALA A 171 -48.59 -33.42 -6.15
N ALA A 172 -47.46 -32.70 -6.14
CA ALA A 172 -47.37 -31.27 -6.47
C ALA A 172 -46.14 -31.04 -7.38
N LEU A 173 -45.80 -29.78 -7.73
CA LEU A 173 -44.49 -29.44 -8.30
C LEU A 173 -43.48 -29.37 -7.14
N ASP A 174 -42.66 -30.40 -7.01
CA ASP A 174 -41.71 -30.54 -5.89
C ASP A 174 -40.41 -29.73 -6.12
N ASP A 175 -39.94 -29.08 -5.04
CA ASP A 175 -38.72 -28.24 -4.97
C ASP A 175 -37.43 -29.01 -5.38
N ASP A 176 -37.47 -30.33 -5.22
CA ASP A 176 -36.39 -31.30 -5.47
C ASP A 176 -36.17 -31.64 -6.96
N THR A 177 -36.83 -30.94 -7.91
CA THR A 177 -36.73 -31.22 -9.35
C THR A 177 -35.27 -31.12 -9.85
N PRO A 178 -34.60 -32.23 -10.26
CA PRO A 178 -33.15 -32.25 -10.43
C PRO A 178 -32.67 -31.61 -11.73
N ILE A 179 -31.46 -31.03 -11.72
CA ILE A 179 -30.86 -30.37 -12.90
C ILE A 179 -30.64 -31.29 -14.11
N ASP A 180 -30.64 -32.61 -13.92
CA ASP A 180 -30.67 -33.62 -15.00
C ASP A 180 -31.77 -33.35 -16.04
N VAL A 181 -32.93 -32.84 -15.61
CA VAL A 181 -34.11 -32.61 -16.46
C VAL A 181 -33.86 -31.52 -17.52
N LEU A 182 -32.93 -30.59 -17.27
CA LEU A 182 -32.57 -29.52 -18.20
C LEU A 182 -31.82 -30.01 -19.45
N GLY A 183 -31.32 -31.26 -19.45
CA GLY A 183 -30.59 -31.82 -20.60
C GLY A 183 -29.34 -31.02 -20.96
N LEU A 184 -28.60 -30.59 -19.94
CA LEU A 184 -27.32 -29.86 -20.02
C LEU A 184 -26.18 -30.75 -20.52
N SER A 185 -25.13 -30.14 -21.09
CA SER A 185 -23.87 -30.83 -21.35
C SER A 185 -23.27 -31.41 -20.07
N VAL A 186 -22.49 -32.48 -20.25
CA VAL A 186 -21.74 -33.14 -19.16
C VAL A 186 -20.80 -32.14 -18.44
N TRP A 187 -20.36 -31.07 -19.11
CA TRP A 187 -19.58 -30.01 -18.47
C TRP A 187 -20.45 -29.10 -17.58
N ALA A 188 -21.53 -28.54 -18.13
CA ALA A 188 -22.47 -27.68 -17.40
C ALA A 188 -23.05 -28.38 -16.16
N TYR A 189 -23.51 -29.62 -16.33
CA TYR A 189 -24.03 -30.46 -15.25
C TYR A 189 -23.01 -30.65 -14.12
N ASN A 190 -21.76 -31.02 -14.45
CA ASN A 190 -20.72 -31.23 -13.45
C ASN A 190 -20.25 -29.93 -12.77
N CYS A 191 -20.38 -28.76 -13.42
CA CYS A 191 -20.09 -27.48 -12.77
C CYS A 191 -21.13 -27.15 -11.69
N LEU A 192 -22.42 -27.21 -12.03
CA LEU A 192 -23.52 -26.94 -11.08
C LEU A 192 -23.49 -27.92 -9.89
N ARG A 193 -23.39 -29.22 -10.17
CA ARG A 193 -23.33 -30.26 -9.13
C ARG A 193 -22.12 -30.11 -8.19
N ARG A 194 -20.98 -29.63 -8.68
CA ARG A 194 -19.80 -29.33 -7.85
C ARG A 194 -19.95 -28.07 -6.98
N ALA A 195 -20.87 -27.18 -7.32
CA ALA A 195 -21.26 -26.03 -6.49
C ALA A 195 -22.34 -26.38 -5.44
N GLY A 196 -22.80 -27.64 -5.38
CA GLY A 196 -23.94 -28.04 -4.53
C GLY A 196 -25.29 -27.59 -5.08
N ILE A 197 -25.37 -27.32 -6.38
CA ILE A 197 -26.61 -26.94 -7.07
C ILE A 197 -27.13 -28.19 -7.79
N ASP A 198 -28.10 -28.84 -7.16
CA ASP A 198 -28.66 -30.12 -7.57
C ASP A 198 -30.08 -29.99 -8.18
N THR A 199 -30.83 -28.91 -7.87
CA THR A 199 -32.22 -28.71 -8.36
C THR A 199 -32.38 -27.50 -9.29
N VAL A 200 -33.38 -27.55 -10.18
CA VAL A 200 -33.69 -26.46 -11.12
C VAL A 200 -34.07 -25.18 -10.38
N MET A 201 -34.78 -25.29 -9.25
CA MET A 201 -35.16 -24.15 -8.41
C MET A 201 -33.96 -23.47 -7.74
N GLN A 202 -32.84 -24.18 -7.54
CA GLN A 202 -31.58 -23.59 -7.08
C GLN A 202 -30.81 -22.87 -8.20
N VAL A 203 -30.89 -23.33 -9.45
CA VAL A 203 -30.28 -22.64 -10.61
C VAL A 203 -31.03 -21.36 -10.97
N ALA A 204 -32.37 -21.40 -10.93
CA ALA A 204 -33.23 -20.35 -11.48
C ALA A 204 -33.00 -18.92 -10.94
N PRO A 205 -32.89 -18.68 -9.62
CA PRO A 205 -32.76 -17.33 -9.06
C PRO A 205 -31.33 -16.76 -9.12
N LEU A 206 -30.32 -17.57 -9.47
CA LEU A 206 -28.93 -17.11 -9.51
C LEU A 206 -28.73 -16.11 -10.65
N SER A 207 -27.99 -15.03 -10.41
CA SER A 207 -27.57 -14.08 -11.44
C SER A 207 -26.47 -14.68 -12.33
N ASP A 208 -26.23 -14.06 -13.49
CA ASP A 208 -25.12 -14.47 -14.38
C ASP A 208 -23.76 -14.34 -13.68
N GLU A 209 -23.61 -13.35 -12.79
CA GLU A 209 -22.42 -13.16 -11.96
C GLU A 209 -22.25 -14.29 -10.94
N GLN A 210 -23.35 -14.75 -10.31
CA GLN A 210 -23.33 -15.87 -9.36
C GLN A 210 -23.06 -17.21 -10.05
N LEU A 211 -23.58 -17.42 -11.25
CA LEU A 211 -23.27 -18.62 -12.05
C LEU A 211 -21.81 -18.60 -12.55
N LEU A 212 -21.27 -17.46 -12.98
CA LEU A 212 -19.87 -17.33 -13.39
C LEU A 212 -18.87 -17.35 -12.21
N ALA A 213 -19.34 -17.20 -10.96
CA ALA A 213 -18.54 -17.44 -9.77
C ALA A 213 -18.28 -18.95 -9.50
N ILE A 214 -18.99 -19.85 -10.18
CA ILE A 214 -18.79 -21.30 -10.06
C ILE A 214 -17.49 -21.72 -10.75
N PRO A 215 -16.54 -22.38 -10.06
CA PRO A 215 -15.26 -22.75 -10.65
C PRO A 215 -15.40 -23.58 -11.94
N ASN A 216 -14.77 -23.10 -13.01
CA ASN A 216 -14.76 -23.69 -14.37
C ASN A 216 -16.05 -23.53 -15.19
N LEU A 217 -17.03 -22.73 -14.74
CA LEU A 217 -18.20 -22.37 -15.53
C LEU A 217 -17.87 -21.18 -16.45
N GLY A 218 -17.80 -21.42 -17.76
CA GLY A 218 -17.46 -20.39 -18.76
C GLY A 218 -18.68 -19.77 -19.45
N VAL A 219 -18.49 -18.68 -20.20
CA VAL A 219 -19.59 -17.94 -20.89
C VAL A 219 -20.44 -18.83 -21.79
N GLY A 220 -19.83 -19.77 -22.53
CA GLY A 220 -20.59 -20.75 -23.34
C GLY A 220 -21.41 -21.73 -22.50
N THR A 221 -20.93 -22.08 -21.31
CA THR A 221 -21.63 -22.91 -20.32
C THR A 221 -22.79 -22.15 -19.66
N LEU A 222 -22.59 -20.86 -19.35
CA LEU A 222 -23.66 -19.97 -18.88
C LEU A 222 -24.77 -19.83 -19.93
N ALA A 223 -24.41 -19.59 -21.19
CA ALA A 223 -25.37 -19.47 -22.29
C ALA A 223 -26.17 -20.76 -22.50
N GLU A 224 -25.51 -21.93 -22.41
CA GLU A 224 -26.19 -23.22 -22.40
C GLU A 224 -27.17 -23.35 -21.23
N ILE A 225 -26.74 -23.06 -20.00
CA ILE A 225 -27.58 -23.16 -18.80
C ILE A 225 -28.78 -22.21 -18.89
N ARG A 226 -28.58 -20.96 -19.31
CA ARG A 226 -29.67 -19.98 -19.48
C ARG A 226 -30.66 -20.37 -20.57
N GLN A 227 -30.18 -20.84 -21.73
CA GLN A 227 -31.07 -21.31 -22.80
C GLN A 227 -31.90 -22.51 -22.31
N LYS A 228 -31.26 -23.53 -21.73
CA LYS A 228 -31.94 -24.74 -21.25
C LYS A 228 -32.93 -24.48 -20.12
N LEU A 229 -32.57 -23.59 -19.20
CA LEU A 229 -33.45 -23.14 -18.12
C LEU A 229 -34.67 -22.38 -18.68
N SER A 230 -34.46 -21.48 -19.64
CA SER A 230 -35.54 -20.74 -20.32
C SER A 230 -36.47 -21.67 -21.09
N ASP A 231 -35.91 -22.59 -21.89
CA ASP A 231 -36.64 -23.63 -22.62
C ASP A 231 -37.49 -24.49 -21.67
N TYR A 232 -36.95 -24.84 -20.50
CA TYR A 232 -37.64 -25.65 -19.50
C TYR A 232 -38.76 -24.87 -18.79
N LEU A 233 -38.49 -23.67 -18.29
CA LEU A 233 -39.49 -22.83 -17.60
C LEU A 233 -40.67 -22.48 -18.52
N ALA A 234 -40.42 -22.30 -19.83
CA ALA A 234 -41.46 -22.11 -20.84
C ALA A 234 -42.38 -23.32 -21.06
N THR A 235 -42.09 -24.49 -20.48
CA THR A 235 -42.97 -25.68 -20.50
C THR A 235 -43.81 -25.86 -19.23
N VAL A 236 -43.63 -25.03 -18.20
CA VAL A 236 -44.38 -25.08 -16.95
C VAL A 236 -45.56 -24.09 -17.01
N PRO A 237 -46.81 -24.52 -16.75
CA PRO A 237 -47.97 -23.61 -16.79
C PRO A 237 -47.94 -22.59 -15.64
N GLU A 238 -48.28 -21.33 -15.94
CA GLU A 238 -48.05 -20.12 -15.11
C GLU A 238 -48.80 -20.04 -13.75
N SER A 239 -49.43 -21.12 -13.26
CA SER A 239 -50.39 -21.07 -12.15
C SER A 239 -49.78 -21.03 -10.73
N SER A 240 -48.49 -20.75 -10.56
CA SER A 240 -47.81 -20.91 -9.25
C SER A 240 -46.65 -19.94 -8.95
N LEU A 241 -46.59 -18.75 -9.56
CA LEU A 241 -45.63 -17.69 -9.18
C LEU A 241 -46.35 -16.53 -8.48
N SER A 242 -46.31 -16.51 -7.15
CA SER A 242 -46.85 -15.42 -6.31
C SER A 242 -45.73 -14.56 -5.72
N SER A 243 -45.49 -13.38 -6.29
CA SER A 243 -44.59 -12.37 -5.72
C SER A 243 -45.22 -11.69 -4.49
N PRO A 244 -44.45 -11.37 -3.43
CA PRO A 244 -44.95 -10.59 -2.30
C PRO A 244 -45.12 -9.10 -2.66
N GLU A 245 -46.26 -8.51 -2.29
CA GLU A 245 -46.56 -7.10 -2.53
C GLU A 245 -45.88 -6.17 -1.51
N GLY A 246 -45.42 -5.01 -1.97
CA GLY A 246 -45.10 -3.85 -1.13
C GLY A 246 -46.23 -2.79 -1.23
N PRO A 247 -46.57 -2.07 -0.14
CA PRO A 247 -47.77 -1.25 -0.11
C PRO A 247 -47.65 0.03 -0.96
N VAL A 248 -48.65 0.26 -1.83
CA VAL A 248 -48.84 1.49 -2.60
C VAL A 248 -49.62 2.52 -1.77
N ALA A 249 -49.19 3.78 -1.81
CA ALA A 249 -49.98 4.93 -1.35
C ALA A 249 -50.42 5.78 -2.55
N GLN A 250 -51.72 5.97 -2.69
CA GLN A 250 -52.34 7.02 -3.53
C GLN A 250 -52.42 8.33 -2.69
N ASP A 251 -52.70 9.54 -3.19
CA ASP A 251 -53.43 9.93 -4.41
C ASP A 251 -53.06 11.38 -4.86
N THR A 252 -53.88 11.96 -5.75
CA THR A 252 -53.97 13.36 -6.25
C THR A 252 -53.28 13.68 -7.59
N SER A 253 -54.05 13.52 -8.68
CA SER A 253 -54.54 14.61 -9.58
C SER A 253 -53.77 15.95 -9.67
N GLU A 254 -53.71 16.68 -10.80
CA GLU A 254 -54.72 16.78 -11.87
C GLU A 254 -54.18 17.42 -13.19
N THR A 255 -54.87 17.18 -14.32
CA THR A 255 -54.93 17.98 -15.58
C THR A 255 -53.66 18.55 -16.25
N ALA A 256 -53.41 18.12 -17.49
CA ALA A 256 -53.55 18.95 -18.70
C ALA A 256 -53.58 18.07 -19.97
N ALA A 257 -54.14 18.55 -21.08
CA ALA A 257 -54.24 17.81 -22.35
C ALA A 257 -54.13 18.75 -23.57
N LEU A 258 -53.72 18.21 -24.74
CA LEU A 258 -54.30 18.42 -26.09
C LEU A 258 -53.31 18.14 -27.24
N GLY A 259 -53.75 17.33 -28.23
CA GLY A 259 -53.26 17.34 -29.62
C GLY A 259 -51.95 16.57 -29.92
N SER A 260 -51.79 15.98 -31.12
CA SER A 260 -52.74 15.78 -32.21
C SER A 260 -52.34 14.61 -33.12
N GLU A 261 -53.30 14.02 -33.83
CA GLU A 261 -53.12 12.94 -34.80
C GLU A 261 -52.40 13.39 -36.09
N ALA A 262 -51.71 12.47 -36.78
CA ALA A 262 -51.95 12.15 -38.20
C ALA A 262 -50.98 11.08 -38.76
N ASP A 263 -51.57 10.01 -39.31
CA ASP A 263 -51.30 9.32 -40.61
C ASP A 263 -49.93 9.42 -41.34
N ALA A 264 -49.50 8.42 -42.13
CA ALA A 264 -49.90 7.00 -42.30
C ALA A 264 -48.98 6.31 -43.35
N ARG A 265 -49.13 4.98 -43.50
CA ARG A 265 -48.64 4.07 -44.59
C ARG A 265 -47.13 3.75 -44.54
N SER A 266 -46.64 2.51 -44.40
CA SER A 266 -47.00 1.15 -44.89
C SER A 266 -46.41 0.78 -46.25
N GLU A 267 -45.50 -0.20 -46.27
CA GLU A 267 -45.58 -1.44 -47.09
C GLU A 267 -44.50 -2.46 -46.68
N ASP A 268 -44.71 -3.73 -47.02
CA ASP A 268 -43.95 -4.89 -46.53
C ASP A 268 -42.65 -5.20 -47.30
N GLN A 269 -41.68 -5.82 -46.62
CA GLN A 269 -41.11 -7.10 -47.09
C GLN A 269 -40.22 -7.85 -46.08
N GLN A 270 -40.65 -9.07 -45.75
CA GLN A 270 -39.84 -10.21 -45.29
C GLN A 270 -39.85 -11.28 -46.40
N PRO A 271 -39.08 -12.40 -46.33
CA PRO A 271 -37.95 -12.72 -45.47
C PRO A 271 -36.73 -13.26 -46.26
N SER A 272 -35.62 -13.59 -45.57
CA SER A 272 -34.97 -14.93 -45.60
C SER A 272 -33.52 -14.90 -45.10
N GLY A 273 -33.08 -16.00 -44.50
CA GLY A 273 -31.68 -16.32 -44.24
C GLY A 273 -31.48 -17.84 -44.31
N PRO A 274 -30.23 -18.34 -44.38
CA PRO A 274 -29.99 -19.76 -44.14
C PRO A 274 -28.77 -20.09 -43.25
N ALA A 275 -28.99 -21.10 -42.40
CA ALA A 275 -28.06 -22.16 -41.99
C ALA A 275 -26.69 -21.83 -41.34
N ILE A 276 -26.57 -22.26 -40.08
CA ILE A 276 -25.29 -22.53 -39.38
C ILE A 276 -24.95 -24.03 -39.54
N GLN A 277 -23.66 -24.39 -39.56
CA GLN A 277 -23.18 -25.78 -39.50
C GLN A 277 -22.32 -26.04 -38.24
N PRO A 278 -22.28 -27.30 -37.71
CA PRO A 278 -21.72 -27.61 -36.39
C PRO A 278 -20.19 -27.72 -36.34
N PRO A 279 -19.57 -27.64 -35.15
CA PRO A 279 -18.11 -27.64 -34.97
C PRO A 279 -17.47 -29.03 -35.03
N PHE A 280 -16.16 -29.06 -35.32
CA PHE A 280 -15.30 -30.26 -35.26
C PHE A 280 -14.63 -30.42 -33.89
N LEU A 281 -14.31 -31.67 -33.53
CA LEU A 281 -13.67 -32.06 -32.26
C LEU A 281 -12.14 -31.90 -32.27
N PRO A 282 -11.48 -31.72 -31.10
CA PRO A 282 -10.04 -31.62 -30.99
C PRO A 282 -9.34 -32.99 -31.11
N GLY A 283 -8.11 -33.00 -31.63
CA GLY A 283 -7.29 -34.21 -31.79
C GLY A 283 -6.02 -34.20 -30.93
N THR A 284 -5.90 -35.22 -30.08
CA THR A 284 -4.69 -35.92 -29.59
C THR A 284 -3.42 -35.15 -29.20
N GLU A 285 -2.92 -35.49 -28.01
CA GLU A 285 -1.56 -35.19 -27.53
C GLU A 285 -0.47 -35.84 -28.39
N GLU A 286 0.68 -35.17 -28.56
CA GLU A 286 1.95 -35.81 -28.92
C GLU A 286 3.07 -35.33 -27.97
N THR A 287 3.94 -36.26 -27.58
CA THR A 287 5.05 -36.05 -26.62
C THR A 287 6.33 -35.51 -27.27
N PRO A 288 7.24 -34.87 -26.50
CA PRO A 288 8.40 -34.19 -27.08
C PRO A 288 9.48 -35.15 -27.59
N PRO A 289 10.19 -34.80 -28.68
CA PRO A 289 11.32 -35.59 -29.20
C PRO A 289 12.56 -35.52 -28.27
N PRO A 290 13.43 -36.54 -28.28
CA PRO A 290 14.44 -36.74 -27.24
C PRO A 290 15.70 -35.88 -27.39
N ILE A 291 16.39 -35.71 -26.26
CA ILE A 291 17.75 -35.14 -26.18
C ILE A 291 18.77 -36.23 -26.58
N PRO A 292 19.68 -35.97 -27.55
CA PRO A 292 20.83 -36.84 -27.79
C PRO A 292 21.95 -36.55 -26.77
N SER A 293 22.53 -37.60 -26.22
CA SER A 293 23.71 -37.59 -25.33
C SER A 293 24.93 -38.20 -26.04
N GLU A 294 26.10 -38.14 -25.38
CA GLU A 294 27.37 -38.78 -25.79
C GLU A 294 28.07 -38.13 -27.04
N GLU A 295 29.40 -38.08 -27.17
CA GLU A 295 30.48 -38.40 -26.22
C GLU A 295 31.75 -37.52 -26.48
N ASP A 296 32.90 -37.89 -25.88
CA ASP A 296 34.15 -37.11 -25.83
C ASP A 296 34.85 -36.91 -27.19
N GLY A 297 35.70 -35.87 -27.31
CA GLY A 297 36.26 -35.43 -28.60
C GLY A 297 37.33 -34.34 -28.52
N THR A 298 38.45 -34.59 -27.83
CA THR A 298 39.55 -33.62 -27.68
C THR A 298 40.20 -33.20 -29.00
N LEU A 299 39.93 -31.97 -29.49
CA LEU A 299 40.65 -31.36 -30.61
C LEU A 299 41.00 -29.88 -30.36
N LYS A 300 42.30 -29.56 -30.36
CA LYS A 300 42.86 -28.23 -30.06
C LYS A 300 42.40 -27.17 -31.06
N ARG A 301 41.50 -26.27 -30.64
CA ARG A 301 41.04 -25.16 -31.47
C ARG A 301 41.97 -23.95 -31.35
N ARG A 302 42.61 -23.56 -32.46
CA ARG A 302 43.38 -22.31 -32.56
C ARG A 302 42.51 -21.10 -32.19
N GLU A 303 43.05 -20.21 -31.38
CA GLU A 303 42.46 -18.92 -31.11
C GLU A 303 42.37 -18.07 -32.40
N ARG A 304 41.27 -17.33 -32.53
CA ARG A 304 41.16 -16.15 -33.39
C ARG A 304 40.50 -15.06 -32.54
N PRO A 305 41.02 -13.83 -32.49
CA PRO A 305 40.48 -12.80 -31.63
C PRO A 305 39.06 -12.43 -32.04
N LYS A 306 38.09 -12.66 -31.16
CA LYS A 306 36.75 -12.10 -31.25
C LYS A 306 36.83 -10.59 -31.03
N ARG A 307 36.50 -9.80 -32.05
CA ARG A 307 36.11 -8.39 -31.86
C ARG A 307 34.66 -8.33 -31.38
N GLU A 308 34.44 -8.70 -30.12
CA GLU A 308 33.19 -8.40 -29.43
C GLU A 308 33.29 -6.97 -28.89
N THR A 309 32.59 -6.05 -29.56
CA THR A 309 32.40 -4.67 -29.09
C THR A 309 31.56 -4.70 -27.83
N SER A 310 32.00 -4.01 -26.79
CA SER A 310 31.37 -4.06 -25.46
C SER A 310 29.99 -3.37 -25.43
N SER A 311 29.17 -3.71 -24.44
CA SER A 311 27.90 -3.00 -24.21
C SER A 311 28.13 -1.51 -23.91
N SER A 312 29.21 -1.22 -23.17
CA SER A 312 29.65 0.14 -22.85
C SER A 312 30.04 0.96 -24.09
N ASP A 313 30.63 0.37 -25.14
CA ASP A 313 30.91 1.08 -26.40
C ASP A 313 29.63 1.61 -27.08
N VAL A 314 28.52 0.87 -26.97
CA VAL A 314 27.22 1.26 -27.55
C VAL A 314 26.57 2.35 -26.69
N SER A 315 26.46 2.11 -25.38
CA SER A 315 25.90 3.09 -24.43
C SER A 315 26.65 4.43 -24.44
N LEU A 316 27.99 4.41 -24.40
CA LEU A 316 28.82 5.63 -24.49
C LEU A 316 28.61 6.39 -25.81
N ARG A 317 28.39 5.68 -26.93
CA ARG A 317 28.10 6.33 -28.21
C ARG A 317 26.68 6.88 -28.26
N GLN A 318 25.71 6.22 -27.65
CA GLN A 318 24.31 6.67 -27.60
C GLN A 318 24.17 7.90 -26.71
N LYS A 319 24.78 7.91 -25.51
CA LYS A 319 24.84 9.10 -24.64
C LYS A 319 25.58 10.28 -25.29
N ARG A 320 26.64 10.03 -26.07
CA ARG A 320 27.30 11.06 -26.90
C ARG A 320 26.44 11.57 -28.06
N LEU A 321 25.52 10.76 -28.58
CA LEU A 321 24.59 11.18 -29.62
C LEU A 321 23.43 12.00 -29.02
N LEU A 322 22.89 11.62 -27.85
CA LEU A 322 21.92 12.47 -27.13
C LEU A 322 22.50 13.86 -26.85
N ALA A 323 23.69 13.91 -26.24
CA ALA A 323 24.40 15.15 -25.94
C ALA A 323 24.71 16.01 -27.19
N ALA A 324 24.86 15.39 -28.37
CA ALA A 324 25.05 16.10 -29.63
C ALA A 324 23.73 16.52 -30.31
N SER A 325 22.59 15.95 -29.90
CA SER A 325 21.26 16.29 -30.43
C SER A 325 20.48 17.30 -29.56
N GLN A 326 20.94 17.57 -28.33
CA GLN A 326 20.30 18.54 -27.44
C GLN A 326 20.46 20.01 -27.91
N ASP A 327 21.46 20.31 -28.76
CA ASP A 327 21.70 21.63 -29.35
C ASP A 327 21.08 21.82 -30.77
N GLU A 328 20.53 20.77 -31.40
CA GLU A 328 19.95 20.85 -32.76
C GLU A 328 18.42 21.00 -32.72
N ALA A 329 17.91 22.13 -33.21
CA ALA A 329 16.47 22.40 -33.29
C ALA A 329 15.72 21.35 -34.14
N VAL A 330 14.52 20.96 -33.67
CA VAL A 330 13.68 19.94 -34.32
C VAL A 330 13.38 20.35 -35.77
N PRO A 331 13.68 19.50 -36.79
CA PRO A 331 13.52 19.88 -38.19
C PRO A 331 12.05 20.00 -38.59
N GLU A 332 11.68 21.11 -39.26
CA GLU A 332 10.32 21.41 -39.75
C GLU A 332 9.78 20.43 -40.82
N LYS A 333 10.55 19.41 -41.23
CA LYS A 333 10.20 18.45 -42.27
C LYS A 333 10.19 17.03 -41.71
N PRO A 334 9.16 16.22 -42.02
CA PRO A 334 9.06 14.85 -41.52
C PRO A 334 10.26 14.02 -42.02
N PRO A 335 10.89 13.18 -41.17
CA PRO A 335 12.09 12.45 -41.55
C PRO A 335 11.86 11.46 -42.71
N THR A 336 12.81 11.39 -43.64
CA THR A 336 12.69 10.60 -44.89
C THR A 336 13.58 9.35 -44.90
N THR A 337 14.62 9.33 -44.07
CA THR A 337 15.60 8.25 -43.94
C THR A 337 15.69 7.73 -42.51
N LEU A 338 16.18 6.50 -42.32
CA LEU A 338 16.38 5.95 -40.97
C LEU A 338 17.44 6.72 -40.17
N GLU A 339 18.43 7.29 -40.84
CA GLU A 339 19.43 8.18 -40.24
C GLU A 339 18.83 9.52 -39.74
N GLU A 340 17.78 10.04 -40.39
CA GLU A 340 17.04 11.22 -39.91
C GLU A 340 16.07 10.86 -38.78
N TRP A 341 15.31 9.75 -38.95
CA TRP A 341 14.41 9.23 -37.91
C TRP A 341 15.15 8.91 -36.61
N GLU A 342 16.34 8.31 -36.66
CA GLU A 342 17.12 8.03 -35.44
C GLU A 342 17.49 9.31 -34.69
N ARG A 343 17.91 10.37 -35.39
CA ARG A 343 18.25 11.66 -34.75
C ARG A 343 17.02 12.33 -34.14
N TYR A 344 15.94 12.42 -34.92
CA TYR A 344 14.66 13.00 -34.50
C TYR A 344 14.10 12.29 -33.26
N LEU A 345 14.14 10.96 -33.26
CA LEU A 345 13.62 10.15 -32.16
C LEU A 345 14.58 10.07 -30.96
N LEU A 346 15.90 10.21 -31.13
CA LEU A 346 16.82 10.36 -29.99
C LEU A 346 16.45 11.60 -29.15
N ALA A 347 16.25 12.73 -29.83
CA ALA A 347 15.89 13.99 -29.19
C ALA A 347 14.55 13.87 -28.46
N GLN A 348 13.55 13.18 -29.04
CA GLN A 348 12.25 12.99 -28.39
C GLN A 348 12.20 11.84 -27.36
N ALA A 349 13.11 10.86 -27.40
CA ALA A 349 13.18 9.77 -26.42
C ALA A 349 13.84 10.21 -25.10
N GLY A 350 14.83 11.10 -25.13
CA GLY A 350 15.35 11.76 -23.93
C GLY A 350 14.34 12.71 -23.26
N GLN A 351 13.20 12.93 -23.90
CA GLN A 351 12.20 13.95 -23.55
C GLN A 351 10.91 13.38 -22.91
N VAL A 352 10.75 12.05 -22.83
CA VAL A 352 9.54 11.34 -22.36
C VAL A 352 9.89 10.34 -21.24
N GLU A 353 8.89 9.86 -20.49
CA GLU A 353 9.06 8.75 -19.55
C GLU A 353 8.76 7.41 -20.23
N LEU A 354 7.78 7.38 -21.16
CA LEU A 354 7.48 6.24 -22.02
C LEU A 354 7.59 6.60 -23.51
N LEU A 355 8.17 5.71 -24.32
CA LEU A 355 8.27 5.89 -25.78
C LEU A 355 6.92 6.10 -26.50
N GLY A 356 5.79 5.67 -25.91
CA GLY A 356 4.43 5.89 -26.42
C GLY A 356 3.85 7.29 -26.15
N GLU A 357 4.55 8.16 -25.40
CA GLU A 357 4.24 9.60 -25.34
C GLU A 357 4.67 10.34 -26.62
N ILE A 358 5.61 9.77 -27.39
CA ILE A 358 6.16 10.40 -28.61
C ILE A 358 5.05 10.42 -29.69
N PRO A 359 4.66 11.60 -30.21
CA PRO A 359 3.44 11.77 -30.99
C PRO A 359 3.62 11.41 -32.48
N LEU A 360 3.84 10.12 -32.78
CA LEU A 360 3.88 9.59 -34.15
C LEU A 360 2.49 9.13 -34.62
N THR A 361 2.19 9.30 -35.91
CA THR A 361 0.94 8.82 -36.52
C THR A 361 1.03 7.36 -37.02
N ASP A 362 -0.12 6.78 -37.37
CA ASP A 362 -0.22 5.44 -37.96
C ASP A 362 0.56 5.34 -39.31
N GLU A 363 0.52 6.41 -40.11
CA GLU A 363 1.25 6.56 -41.36
C GLU A 363 2.76 6.66 -41.14
N GLU A 364 3.21 7.37 -40.10
CA GLU A 364 4.63 7.49 -39.76
C GLU A 364 5.19 6.16 -39.24
N ARG A 365 4.45 5.44 -38.39
CA ARG A 365 4.75 4.05 -38.00
C ARG A 365 4.83 3.15 -39.23
N ALA A 366 3.89 3.25 -40.17
CA ALA A 366 3.91 2.47 -41.41
C ALA A 366 5.13 2.83 -42.30
N HIS A 367 5.52 4.11 -42.34
CA HIS A 367 6.70 4.58 -43.06
C HIS A 367 7.99 4.03 -42.44
N LEU A 368 8.14 4.08 -41.11
CA LEU A 368 9.24 3.45 -40.38
C LEU A 368 9.32 1.94 -40.66
N GLY A 369 8.20 1.22 -40.55
CA GLY A 369 8.13 -0.22 -40.85
C GLY A 369 8.60 -0.55 -42.26
N LYS A 370 8.15 0.23 -43.25
CA LYS A 370 8.58 0.13 -44.66
C LYS A 370 10.08 0.41 -44.84
N LEU A 371 10.63 1.44 -44.19
CA LEU A 371 12.05 1.77 -44.22
C LEU A 371 12.91 0.66 -43.61
N PHE A 372 12.51 0.12 -42.45
CA PHE A 372 13.19 -1.03 -41.83
C PHE A 372 13.05 -2.31 -42.69
N GLY A 373 11.87 -2.60 -43.24
CA GLY A 373 11.65 -3.73 -44.14
C GLY A 373 12.53 -3.68 -45.40
N LEU A 374 12.75 -2.48 -45.96
CA LEU A 374 13.73 -2.26 -47.03
C LEU A 374 15.18 -2.43 -46.54
N ARG A 375 15.54 -1.84 -45.40
CA ARG A 375 16.91 -1.85 -44.84
C ARG A 375 17.38 -3.24 -44.41
N LEU A 376 16.47 -4.09 -43.97
CA LEU A 376 16.74 -5.43 -43.44
C LEU A 376 16.52 -6.56 -44.46
N ARG A 377 16.10 -6.21 -45.69
CA ARG A 377 15.87 -7.15 -46.81
C ARG A 377 17.14 -7.94 -47.12
N GLY A 378 17.01 -9.26 -47.28
CA GLY A 378 18.13 -10.16 -47.56
C GLY A 378 19.11 -10.38 -46.39
N LEU A 379 18.89 -9.76 -45.22
CA LEU A 379 19.71 -9.97 -44.03
C LEU A 379 19.13 -11.07 -43.12
N GLY A 380 20.04 -11.88 -42.54
CA GLY A 380 19.75 -12.82 -41.46
C GLY A 380 19.81 -12.17 -40.07
N PHE A 381 19.11 -12.75 -39.10
CA PHE A 381 18.73 -12.11 -37.83
C PHE A 381 19.88 -11.39 -37.09
N ARG A 382 21.00 -12.06 -36.81
CA ARG A 382 22.14 -11.46 -36.09
C ARG A 382 22.73 -10.24 -36.80
N LYS A 383 22.73 -10.22 -38.14
CA LYS A 383 23.23 -9.08 -38.94
C LYS A 383 22.20 -7.95 -39.03
N ALA A 384 20.91 -8.27 -38.97
CA ALA A 384 19.83 -7.29 -38.88
C ALA A 384 19.80 -6.61 -37.50
N ALA A 385 19.69 -7.38 -36.42
CA ALA A 385 19.74 -6.90 -35.03
C ALA A 385 21.02 -6.08 -34.77
N GLY A 386 22.19 -6.61 -35.14
CA GLY A 386 23.47 -5.91 -35.01
C GLY A 386 23.67 -4.72 -35.96
N ILE A 387 22.72 -4.41 -36.86
CA ILE A 387 22.67 -3.14 -37.62
C ILE A 387 21.71 -2.17 -36.91
N ILE A 388 20.53 -2.63 -36.48
CA ILE A 388 19.58 -1.85 -35.68
C ILE A 388 20.30 -1.28 -34.46
N GLU A 389 20.82 -2.14 -33.59
CA GLU A 389 21.51 -1.81 -32.33
C GLU A 389 22.69 -0.82 -32.50
N ARG A 390 23.31 -0.77 -33.67
CA ARG A 390 24.49 0.08 -33.94
C ARG A 390 24.18 1.36 -34.71
N LYS A 391 22.97 1.54 -35.24
CA LYS A 391 22.65 2.65 -36.15
C LYS A 391 21.27 3.26 -35.98
N TYR A 392 20.29 2.45 -35.59
CA TYR A 392 18.88 2.82 -35.52
C TYR A 392 18.18 2.28 -34.25
N PRO A 393 18.84 2.17 -33.07
CA PRO A 393 18.21 1.55 -31.90
C PRO A 393 16.94 2.29 -31.48
N CYS A 394 16.97 3.62 -31.39
CA CYS A 394 15.84 4.41 -30.89
C CYS A 394 14.66 4.42 -31.87
N ALA A 395 14.91 4.63 -33.16
CA ALA A 395 13.89 4.59 -34.19
C ALA A 395 13.23 3.21 -34.32
N PHE A 396 13.98 2.14 -34.07
CA PHE A 396 13.41 0.79 -34.02
C PHE A 396 12.62 0.53 -32.74
N ALA A 397 13.06 1.05 -31.59
CA ALA A 397 12.32 0.95 -30.33
C ALA A 397 10.97 1.69 -30.40
N VAL A 398 10.96 2.93 -30.90
CA VAL A 398 9.71 3.68 -31.12
C VAL A 398 8.83 3.01 -32.16
N PHE A 399 9.38 2.44 -33.24
CA PHE A 399 8.63 1.63 -34.19
C PHE A 399 7.95 0.41 -33.54
N LEU A 400 8.66 -0.33 -32.67
CA LEU A 400 8.07 -1.46 -31.95
C LEU A 400 6.91 -1.02 -31.04
N VAL A 401 7.08 0.09 -30.31
CA VAL A 401 6.05 0.63 -29.39
C VAL A 401 4.84 1.17 -30.15
N THR A 402 5.04 1.94 -31.22
CA THR A 402 3.95 2.44 -32.07
C THR A 402 3.24 1.31 -32.85
N GLN A 403 3.95 0.24 -33.22
CA GLN A 403 3.32 -1.01 -33.71
C GLN A 403 2.49 -1.72 -32.61
N GLY A 404 2.84 -1.56 -31.33
CA GLY A 404 2.06 -2.03 -30.19
C GLY A 404 0.84 -1.17 -29.86
N ILE A 405 0.90 0.14 -30.13
CA ILE A 405 -0.24 1.07 -29.97
C ILE A 405 -1.29 0.85 -31.07
N TYR A 406 -0.86 0.92 -32.33
CA TYR A 406 -1.76 0.99 -33.50
C TYR A 406 -1.98 -0.36 -34.19
N GLY A 407 -1.07 -1.31 -34.01
CA GLY A 407 -1.04 -2.59 -34.72
C GLY A 407 -1.25 -3.80 -33.82
N TYR A 408 -1.88 -3.60 -32.65
CA TYR A 408 -2.36 -4.66 -31.77
C TYR A 408 -3.83 -4.94 -32.07
N ASP A 409 -4.18 -6.21 -32.26
CA ASP A 409 -5.45 -6.67 -32.82
C ASP A 409 -6.27 -7.57 -31.88
N GLY A 410 -5.80 -7.80 -30.64
CA GLY A 410 -6.37 -8.75 -29.70
C GLY A 410 -6.14 -10.24 -30.05
N LEU A 411 -6.03 -10.58 -31.34
CA LEU A 411 -6.01 -11.93 -31.91
C LEU A 411 -4.70 -12.73 -31.69
N GLY A 412 -3.88 -12.31 -30.72
CA GLY A 412 -2.80 -13.12 -30.14
C GLY A 412 -1.39 -12.91 -30.73
N GLY A 413 -1.22 -12.01 -31.71
CA GLY A 413 -0.05 -12.00 -32.60
C GLY A 413 0.74 -10.69 -32.76
N TYR A 414 1.26 -10.09 -31.68
CA TYR A 414 2.13 -8.88 -31.78
C TYR A 414 3.29 -9.03 -32.79
N TRP A 415 4.10 -10.08 -32.67
CA TRP A 415 5.25 -10.29 -33.56
C TRP A 415 4.87 -10.58 -35.03
N PRO A 416 3.80 -11.34 -35.33
CA PRO A 416 3.19 -11.37 -36.66
C PRO A 416 2.90 -9.97 -37.26
N GLY A 417 2.30 -9.05 -36.50
CA GLY A 417 2.06 -7.67 -36.93
C GLY A 417 3.34 -6.90 -37.26
N VAL A 418 4.34 -6.97 -36.37
CA VAL A 418 5.70 -6.43 -36.65
C VAL A 418 6.30 -7.05 -37.92
N GLY A 419 6.12 -8.36 -38.12
CA GLY A 419 6.57 -9.06 -39.32
C GLY A 419 5.91 -8.55 -40.60
N GLN A 420 4.59 -8.37 -40.59
CA GLN A 420 3.84 -7.80 -41.71
C GLN A 420 4.31 -6.38 -42.05
N ALA A 421 4.49 -5.51 -41.04
CA ALA A 421 5.02 -4.15 -41.22
C ALA A 421 6.46 -4.14 -41.78
N LEU A 422 7.30 -5.11 -41.40
CA LEU A 422 8.64 -5.32 -41.95
C LEU A 422 8.67 -6.10 -43.28
N GLY A 423 7.51 -6.53 -43.80
CA GLY A 423 7.39 -7.31 -45.04
C GLY A 423 8.03 -8.71 -44.98
N ARG A 424 8.06 -9.37 -43.80
CA ARG A 424 8.66 -10.70 -43.62
C ARG A 424 8.08 -11.47 -42.43
N SER A 425 7.99 -12.79 -42.52
CA SER A 425 7.76 -13.62 -41.33
C SER A 425 8.93 -13.53 -40.35
N LEU A 426 8.62 -13.48 -39.05
CA LEU A 426 9.57 -13.49 -37.93
C LEU A 426 9.41 -14.80 -37.15
N ASN A 427 10.53 -15.43 -36.79
CA ASN A 427 10.54 -16.63 -35.95
C ASN A 427 11.03 -16.31 -34.53
N ALA A 428 10.89 -17.25 -33.59
CA ALA A 428 11.25 -17.04 -32.17
C ALA A 428 12.67 -16.49 -31.93
N ASN A 429 13.64 -16.87 -32.77
CA ASN A 429 15.02 -16.36 -32.70
C ASN A 429 15.13 -14.88 -33.15
N TRP A 430 14.35 -14.45 -34.15
CA TRP A 430 14.22 -13.03 -34.47
C TRP A 430 13.55 -12.27 -33.32
N CYS A 431 12.40 -12.74 -32.84
CA CYS A 431 11.63 -12.07 -31.80
C CYS A 431 12.45 -11.87 -30.51
N SER A 432 13.19 -12.89 -30.09
CA SER A 432 14.04 -12.82 -28.89
C SER A 432 15.22 -11.86 -29.04
N GLU A 433 15.87 -11.83 -30.21
CA GLU A 433 17.00 -10.92 -30.44
C GLU A 433 16.55 -9.47 -30.65
N LEU A 434 15.40 -9.23 -31.29
CA LEU A 434 14.80 -7.89 -31.40
C LEU A 434 14.35 -7.37 -30.03
N GLY A 435 13.73 -8.22 -29.20
CA GLY A 435 13.37 -7.87 -27.82
C GLY A 435 14.59 -7.55 -26.94
N ARG A 436 15.67 -8.31 -27.08
CA ARG A 436 16.97 -8.02 -26.41
C ARG A 436 17.60 -6.69 -26.87
N VAL A 437 17.41 -6.30 -28.13
CA VAL A 437 17.85 -4.97 -28.62
C VAL A 437 16.94 -3.87 -28.06
N PHE A 438 15.64 -4.11 -27.92
CA PHE A 438 14.71 -3.18 -27.27
C PHE A 438 15.08 -2.90 -25.81
N GLU A 439 15.29 -3.95 -25.00
CA GLU A 439 15.73 -3.83 -23.60
C GLU A 439 17.03 -3.03 -23.46
N ARG A 440 18.06 -3.35 -24.25
CA ARG A 440 19.33 -2.59 -24.24
C ARG A 440 19.18 -1.16 -24.74
N THR A 441 18.16 -0.87 -25.55
CA THR A 441 17.86 0.50 -25.99
C THR A 441 17.21 1.30 -24.88
N LEU A 442 16.25 0.72 -24.14
CA LEU A 442 15.63 1.37 -22.97
C LEU A 442 16.67 1.65 -21.87
N ASP A 443 17.53 0.68 -21.57
CA ASP A 443 18.65 0.80 -20.62
C ASP A 443 19.62 1.93 -21.04
N ALA A 444 20.02 1.97 -22.32
CA ALA A 444 20.90 3.03 -22.84
C ALA A 444 20.24 4.43 -22.92
N LEU A 445 18.91 4.50 -22.92
CA LEU A 445 18.12 5.73 -22.86
C LEU A 445 17.69 6.09 -21.42
N GLU A 446 18.02 5.26 -20.43
CA GLU A 446 17.59 5.42 -19.03
C GLU A 446 16.05 5.55 -18.89
N LEU A 447 15.32 4.67 -19.57
CA LEU A 447 13.86 4.54 -19.54
C LEU A 447 13.42 3.30 -18.73
N PRO A 448 12.20 3.27 -18.17
CA PRO A 448 11.73 2.17 -17.31
C PRO A 448 11.83 0.78 -17.96
N LEU A 449 12.48 -0.17 -17.27
CA LEU A 449 12.58 -1.56 -17.74
C LEU A 449 11.48 -2.49 -17.19
N PHE A 450 10.65 -2.00 -16.24
CA PHE A 450 9.62 -2.76 -15.54
C PHE A 450 10.08 -4.18 -15.14
N PRO A 451 11.03 -4.33 -14.20
CA PRO A 451 11.69 -5.61 -13.92
C PRO A 451 10.73 -6.72 -13.45
N ASP A 452 9.59 -6.33 -12.87
CA ASP A 452 8.56 -7.22 -12.34
C ASP A 452 7.67 -7.87 -13.42
N LEU A 453 7.83 -7.48 -14.69
CA LEU A 453 6.84 -7.75 -15.73
C LEU A 453 6.85 -9.21 -16.21
N GLY A 454 6.12 -10.07 -15.48
CA GLY A 454 5.92 -11.47 -15.81
C GLY A 454 5.19 -11.69 -17.14
N GLY A 455 5.31 -12.90 -17.70
CA GLY A 455 4.66 -13.28 -18.96
C GLY A 455 5.59 -13.20 -20.17
N ARG A 456 5.19 -12.52 -21.25
CA ARG A 456 5.89 -12.50 -22.54
C ARG A 456 7.01 -11.44 -22.59
N ARG A 457 7.76 -11.26 -21.49
CA ARG A 457 8.94 -10.37 -21.31
C ARG A 457 8.98 -9.20 -22.31
N PHE A 458 9.60 -9.40 -23.46
CA PHE A 458 9.76 -8.38 -24.51
C PHE A 458 8.45 -7.77 -25.03
N VAL A 459 7.42 -8.57 -25.32
CA VAL A 459 6.15 -8.07 -25.91
C VAL A 459 5.40 -7.23 -24.91
N ASP A 460 5.28 -7.74 -23.70
CA ASP A 460 4.49 -7.09 -22.66
C ASP A 460 5.22 -5.81 -22.17
N LEU A 461 6.57 -5.78 -22.18
CA LEU A 461 7.40 -4.60 -21.95
C LEU A 461 7.23 -3.53 -23.05
N ILE A 462 7.21 -3.93 -24.34
CA ILE A 462 6.93 -3.00 -25.46
C ILE A 462 5.53 -2.40 -25.32
N LEU A 463 4.53 -3.21 -24.95
CA LEU A 463 3.15 -2.74 -24.78
C LEU A 463 3.01 -1.78 -23.60
N CYS A 464 3.67 -2.02 -22.47
CA CYS A 464 3.63 -1.07 -21.34
C CYS A 464 4.28 0.28 -21.69
N HIS A 465 5.31 0.30 -22.54
CA HIS A 465 5.82 1.55 -23.12
C HIS A 465 4.86 2.25 -24.07
N GLY A 466 3.85 1.56 -24.61
CA GLY A 466 2.78 2.15 -25.42
C GLY A 466 1.64 2.73 -24.59
N GLY A 467 1.55 2.40 -23.30
CA GLY A 467 0.35 2.61 -22.49
C GLY A 467 -0.78 1.65 -22.92
N ILE A 468 -2.02 2.14 -22.96
CA ILE A 468 -3.15 1.38 -23.50
C ILE A 468 -3.15 1.41 -25.05
N PRO A 469 -3.14 0.28 -25.76
CA PRO A 469 -3.27 0.24 -27.23
C PRO A 469 -4.63 0.78 -27.72
N ASP A 470 -4.68 1.30 -28.95
CA ASP A 470 -5.90 1.96 -29.47
C ASP A 470 -7.10 1.00 -29.56
N TYR A 471 -6.87 -0.26 -29.94
CA TYR A 471 -7.86 -1.34 -29.92
C TYR A 471 -8.55 -1.47 -28.55
N CYS A 472 -7.78 -1.38 -27.46
CA CYS A 472 -8.25 -1.57 -26.10
C CYS A 472 -8.98 -0.36 -25.51
N LEU A 473 -8.94 0.81 -26.16
CA LEU A 473 -9.45 2.07 -25.58
C LEU A 473 -10.97 2.04 -25.39
N ALA A 474 -11.73 1.49 -26.35
CA ALA A 474 -13.19 1.48 -26.27
C ALA A 474 -13.74 0.69 -25.06
N ASP A 475 -13.10 -0.45 -24.74
CA ASP A 475 -13.43 -1.27 -23.58
C ASP A 475 -12.91 -0.67 -22.26
N PHE A 476 -11.70 -0.09 -22.26
CA PHE A 476 -11.22 0.69 -21.12
C PHE A 476 -12.17 1.86 -20.78
N PHE A 477 -12.69 2.56 -21.80
CA PHE A 477 -13.67 3.61 -21.60
C PHE A 477 -15.00 3.07 -21.06
N ALA A 478 -15.54 2.02 -21.67
CA ALA A 478 -16.85 1.45 -21.30
C ALA A 478 -16.86 0.77 -19.93
N ASN A 479 -15.84 -0.02 -19.62
CA ASN A 479 -15.88 -1.01 -18.55
C ASN A 479 -15.07 -0.57 -17.31
N MET A 480 -14.23 0.45 -17.44
CA MET A 480 -13.39 0.97 -16.35
C MET A 480 -13.62 2.47 -16.12
N LEU A 481 -13.26 3.32 -17.10
CA LEU A 481 -13.24 4.78 -16.93
C LEU A 481 -14.64 5.38 -16.70
N GLN A 482 -15.62 5.02 -17.53
CA GLN A 482 -16.96 5.58 -17.45
C GLN A 482 -17.66 5.21 -16.12
N PRO A 483 -17.67 3.94 -15.67
CA PRO A 483 -18.15 3.59 -14.34
C PRO A 483 -17.50 4.40 -13.20
N ALA A 484 -16.20 4.69 -13.30
CA ALA A 484 -15.47 5.45 -12.28
C ALA A 484 -15.81 6.95 -12.20
N VAL A 485 -16.58 7.49 -13.15
CA VAL A 485 -17.08 8.89 -13.13
C VAL A 485 -18.61 9.00 -13.02
N THR A 486 -19.36 7.91 -13.27
CA THR A 486 -20.82 7.88 -13.12
C THR A 486 -21.30 7.21 -11.84
N ARG A 487 -20.62 6.18 -11.34
CA ARG A 487 -21.07 5.41 -10.16
C ARG A 487 -20.64 6.03 -8.84
N ALA A 488 -21.54 6.05 -7.86
CA ALA A 488 -21.28 6.60 -6.52
C ALA A 488 -20.19 5.82 -5.75
N TYR A 489 -20.02 4.51 -6.01
CA TYR A 489 -19.03 3.66 -5.34
C TYR A 489 -17.59 4.15 -5.49
N TYR A 490 -17.21 4.64 -6.68
CA TYR A 490 -15.85 5.11 -6.97
C TYR A 490 -15.61 6.57 -6.52
N ALA A 491 -16.61 7.24 -5.95
CA ALA A 491 -16.54 8.66 -5.61
C ALA A 491 -15.55 8.94 -4.46
N GLY A 492 -14.44 9.61 -4.79
CA GLY A 492 -13.41 10.01 -3.83
C GLY A 492 -12.21 9.07 -3.73
N MET A 493 -12.20 7.95 -4.47
CA MET A 493 -11.01 7.11 -4.62
C MET A 493 -9.86 7.91 -5.27
N SER A 494 -8.60 7.70 -4.85
CA SER A 494 -7.44 8.10 -5.67
C SER A 494 -7.34 7.24 -6.93
N ALA A 495 -6.54 7.64 -7.93
CA ALA A 495 -6.24 6.75 -9.06
C ALA A 495 -5.58 5.43 -8.61
N GLU A 496 -4.78 5.46 -7.54
CA GLU A 496 -4.18 4.27 -6.91
C GLU A 496 -5.24 3.34 -6.29
N GLU A 497 -6.16 3.87 -5.48
CA GLU A 497 -7.31 3.10 -4.94
C GLU A 497 -8.19 2.51 -6.04
N LEU A 498 -8.34 3.22 -7.16
CA LEU A 498 -9.14 2.81 -8.29
C LEU A 498 -8.47 1.69 -9.10
N ILE A 499 -7.14 1.76 -9.25
CA ILE A 499 -6.32 0.70 -9.87
C ILE A 499 -6.29 -0.56 -9.00
N ASP A 500 -6.09 -0.43 -7.68
CA ASP A 500 -6.18 -1.55 -6.71
C ASP A 500 -7.51 -2.30 -6.89
N GLU A 501 -8.63 -1.56 -6.88
CA GLU A 501 -9.99 -2.10 -6.98
C GLU A 501 -10.23 -2.80 -8.33
N TRP A 502 -9.81 -2.18 -9.44
CA TRP A 502 -9.94 -2.75 -10.79
C TRP A 502 -9.09 -4.01 -11.00
N LEU A 503 -7.88 -4.07 -10.44
CA LEU A 503 -7.02 -5.26 -10.56
C LEU A 503 -7.46 -6.40 -9.64
N TRP A 504 -8.21 -6.10 -8.58
CA TRP A 504 -8.82 -7.10 -7.72
C TRP A 504 -9.98 -7.82 -8.42
N HIS A 505 -10.95 -7.09 -8.97
CA HIS A 505 -12.19 -7.67 -9.50
C HIS A 505 -11.95 -8.63 -10.66
N ALA A 506 -12.44 -9.86 -10.51
CA ALA A 506 -12.33 -10.90 -11.55
C ALA A 506 -13.02 -10.47 -12.85
N SER A 507 -14.14 -9.74 -12.77
CA SER A 507 -14.85 -9.17 -13.93
C SER A 507 -13.96 -8.28 -14.82
N SER A 508 -13.05 -7.49 -14.23
CA SER A 508 -12.09 -6.68 -15.00
C SER A 508 -11.07 -7.53 -15.79
N ARG A 509 -10.85 -8.80 -15.41
CA ARG A 509 -10.05 -9.77 -16.19
C ARG A 509 -10.84 -10.41 -17.35
N TYR A 510 -12.16 -10.21 -17.42
CA TYR A 510 -13.04 -10.70 -18.50
C TYR A 510 -13.53 -9.58 -19.44
N PHE A 511 -13.76 -8.37 -18.92
CA PHE A 511 -14.30 -7.23 -19.69
C PHE A 511 -13.23 -6.25 -20.18
N THR A 512 -11.94 -6.58 -20.13
CA THR A 512 -10.86 -5.70 -20.59
C THR A 512 -9.63 -6.50 -21.03
N ASP A 513 -8.95 -6.03 -22.07
CA ASP A 513 -7.75 -6.64 -22.62
C ASP A 513 -6.54 -6.67 -21.65
N LYS A 514 -5.74 -7.73 -21.80
CA LYS A 514 -4.53 -7.99 -20.99
C LYS A 514 -3.46 -6.88 -21.00
N PRO A 515 -3.22 -6.10 -22.08
CA PRO A 515 -2.26 -4.99 -22.05
C PRO A 515 -2.73 -3.84 -21.15
N VAL A 516 -4.04 -3.59 -21.02
CA VAL A 516 -4.58 -2.58 -20.10
C VAL A 516 -4.26 -2.99 -18.66
N LEU A 517 -4.63 -4.22 -18.30
CA LEU A 517 -4.41 -4.75 -16.95
C LEU A 517 -2.92 -4.73 -16.59
N ARG A 518 -2.03 -5.11 -17.53
CA ARG A 518 -0.58 -4.99 -17.35
C ARG A 518 -0.10 -3.55 -17.20
N PHE A 519 -0.59 -2.62 -18.01
CA PHE A 519 -0.21 -1.21 -17.87
C PHE A 519 -0.64 -0.64 -16.52
N LEU A 520 -1.81 -1.02 -16.01
CA LEU A 520 -2.30 -0.61 -14.69
C LEU A 520 -1.54 -1.28 -13.53
N GLU A 521 -1.18 -2.57 -13.65
CA GLU A 521 -0.45 -3.33 -12.63
C GLU A 521 1.03 -2.90 -12.52
N PHE A 522 1.71 -2.75 -13.66
CA PHE A 522 3.16 -2.54 -13.69
C PHE A 522 3.59 -1.10 -14.03
N GLY A 523 2.70 -0.27 -14.56
CA GLY A 523 3.03 1.09 -15.02
C GLY A 523 3.28 2.12 -13.92
N GLY A 524 3.34 1.72 -12.64
CA GLY A 524 3.79 2.57 -11.53
C GLY A 524 2.99 3.88 -11.40
N ASP A 525 3.68 4.97 -11.04
CA ASP A 525 3.04 6.29 -10.95
C ASP A 525 2.61 6.85 -12.32
N VAL A 526 3.23 6.40 -13.42
CA VAL A 526 2.86 6.76 -14.80
C VAL A 526 1.43 6.30 -15.13
N ALA A 527 1.06 5.08 -14.71
CA ALA A 527 -0.30 4.56 -14.86
C ALA A 527 -1.31 5.28 -13.97
N LYS A 528 -0.94 5.63 -12.72
CA LYS A 528 -1.79 6.41 -11.81
C LYS A 528 -2.11 7.79 -12.40
N ASP A 529 -1.10 8.50 -12.91
CA ASP A 529 -1.29 9.81 -13.54
C ASP A 529 -2.11 9.71 -14.83
N PHE A 530 -1.89 8.67 -15.65
CA PHE A 530 -2.70 8.42 -16.85
C PHE A 530 -4.18 8.21 -16.48
N VAL A 531 -4.48 7.39 -15.49
CA VAL A 531 -5.85 7.15 -14.99
C VAL A 531 -6.46 8.42 -14.40
N GLU A 532 -5.73 9.19 -13.59
CA GLU A 532 -6.22 10.44 -13.00
C GLU A 532 -6.51 11.51 -14.08
N ARG A 533 -5.69 11.59 -15.13
CA ARG A 533 -5.89 12.51 -16.25
C ARG A 533 -7.06 12.07 -17.14
N CYS A 534 -7.20 10.77 -17.43
CA CYS A 534 -8.38 10.22 -18.13
C CYS A 534 -9.67 10.45 -17.33
N ARG A 535 -9.63 10.26 -16.01
CA ARG A 535 -10.75 10.55 -15.11
C ARG A 535 -11.10 12.04 -15.08
N GLY A 536 -10.09 12.90 -15.07
CA GLY A 536 -10.26 14.35 -15.24
C GLY A 536 -10.93 14.73 -16.56
N MET A 537 -10.54 14.12 -17.68
CA MET A 537 -11.16 14.33 -18.99
C MET A 537 -12.64 13.98 -19.00
N ALA A 538 -12.99 12.80 -18.45
CA ALA A 538 -14.37 12.32 -18.41
C ALA A 538 -15.24 13.12 -17.42
N LEU A 539 -14.68 13.59 -16.30
CA LEU A 539 -15.36 14.50 -15.38
C LEU A 539 -15.60 15.89 -16.00
N GLU A 540 -14.63 16.47 -16.70
CA GLU A 540 -14.78 17.76 -17.38
C GLU A 540 -15.85 17.69 -18.49
N TYR A 541 -15.90 16.58 -19.23
CA TYR A 541 -16.98 16.33 -20.18
C TYR A 541 -18.36 16.25 -19.49
N LEU A 542 -18.46 15.53 -18.36
CA LEU A 542 -19.69 15.43 -17.58
C LEU A 542 -20.13 16.74 -16.88
N ASP A 543 -19.21 17.69 -16.69
CA ASP A 543 -19.48 18.99 -16.05
C ASP A 543 -19.69 20.13 -17.05
N SER A 544 -19.12 20.05 -18.27
CA SER A 544 -19.14 21.11 -19.30
C SER A 544 -19.79 20.74 -20.63
N GLY A 545 -20.00 19.44 -20.89
CA GLY A 545 -20.34 18.92 -22.22
C GLY A 545 -19.18 18.91 -23.23
N THR A 546 -17.95 19.29 -22.82
CA THR A 546 -16.79 19.43 -23.72
C THR A 546 -15.62 18.54 -23.31
N VAL A 547 -14.97 17.92 -24.29
CA VAL A 547 -13.75 17.11 -24.08
C VAL A 547 -12.53 18.01 -24.28
N PRO A 548 -11.69 18.26 -23.25
CA PRO A 548 -10.55 19.19 -23.31
C PRO A 548 -9.49 18.77 -24.34
N SER A 549 -8.54 19.67 -24.65
CA SER A 549 -7.42 19.34 -25.54
C SER A 549 -6.39 18.43 -24.88
N ALA A 550 -5.61 17.71 -25.69
CA ALA A 550 -4.53 16.84 -25.25
C ALA A 550 -3.47 17.59 -24.42
N GLN A 551 -3.15 18.83 -24.81
CA GLN A 551 -2.19 19.70 -24.14
C GLN A 551 -2.70 20.20 -22.78
N GLU A 552 -3.99 20.48 -22.62
CA GLU A 552 -4.56 20.92 -21.35
C GLU A 552 -4.65 19.79 -20.33
N ILE A 553 -5.10 18.61 -20.77
CA ILE A 553 -5.28 17.45 -19.88
C ILE A 553 -3.97 16.67 -19.64
N GLY A 554 -3.00 16.76 -20.54
CA GLY A 554 -1.74 16.04 -20.48
C GLY A 554 -1.87 14.55 -20.82
N LEU A 555 -2.67 14.21 -21.83
CA LEU A 555 -2.85 12.84 -22.35
C LEU A 555 -2.35 12.74 -23.80
N PRO A 556 -1.92 11.55 -24.26
CA PRO A 556 -1.62 11.33 -25.67
C PRO A 556 -2.83 11.67 -26.55
N LYS A 557 -2.59 12.41 -27.64
CA LYS A 557 -3.65 12.92 -28.53
C LYS A 557 -4.66 11.85 -28.97
N ARG A 558 -4.16 10.65 -29.33
CA ARG A 558 -4.95 9.47 -29.70
C ARG A 558 -6.02 9.09 -28.66
N VAL A 559 -5.72 9.18 -27.36
CA VAL A 559 -6.63 8.81 -26.27
C VAL A 559 -7.78 9.82 -26.14
N VAL A 560 -7.46 11.11 -26.30
CA VAL A 560 -8.45 12.21 -26.23
C VAL A 560 -9.36 12.22 -27.45
N GLU A 561 -8.83 11.91 -28.64
CA GLU A 561 -9.61 11.80 -29.87
C GLU A 561 -10.46 10.52 -29.89
N ALA A 562 -9.93 9.38 -29.45
CA ALA A 562 -10.71 8.15 -29.28
C ALA A 562 -11.85 8.33 -28.27
N TYR A 563 -11.62 8.99 -27.13
CA TYR A 563 -12.69 9.26 -26.15
C TYR A 563 -13.76 10.21 -26.73
N ARG A 564 -13.34 11.24 -27.46
CA ARG A 564 -14.27 12.16 -28.15
C ARG A 564 -15.14 11.44 -29.18
N GLN A 565 -14.58 10.49 -29.94
CA GLN A 565 -15.35 9.67 -30.89
C GLN A 565 -16.29 8.70 -30.17
N TRP A 566 -15.78 7.96 -29.19
CA TRP A 566 -16.55 6.99 -28.39
C TRP A 566 -17.77 7.60 -27.68
N ILE A 567 -17.66 8.86 -27.23
CA ILE A 567 -18.80 9.64 -26.70
C ILE A 567 -19.84 9.95 -27.78
N VAL A 568 -19.40 10.35 -28.99
CA VAL A 568 -20.31 10.64 -30.12
C VAL A 568 -21.05 9.37 -30.56
N ASP A 569 -20.35 8.23 -30.60
CA ASP A 569 -20.91 6.93 -31.04
C ASP A 569 -21.97 6.36 -30.08
N ARG A 570 -21.94 6.73 -28.79
CA ARG A 570 -22.93 6.29 -27.77
C ARG A 570 -24.11 7.24 -27.57
N GLY A 571 -23.94 8.52 -27.92
CA GLY A 571 -24.95 9.56 -27.67
C GLY A 571 -24.97 10.06 -26.21
N ALA A 572 -25.16 11.37 -26.04
CA ALA A 572 -25.02 12.03 -24.74
C ALA A 572 -26.03 11.55 -23.68
N ASP A 573 -27.24 11.17 -24.08
CA ASP A 573 -28.33 10.83 -23.15
C ASP A 573 -28.07 9.55 -22.33
N GLN A 574 -27.17 8.67 -22.80
CA GLN A 574 -26.74 7.46 -22.06
C GLN A 574 -25.73 7.77 -20.94
N VAL A 575 -25.18 8.99 -20.89
CA VAL A 575 -24.04 9.37 -20.06
C VAL A 575 -24.49 10.14 -18.80
N GLN A 576 -25.45 9.56 -18.07
CA GLN A 576 -25.96 10.13 -16.82
C GLN A 576 -25.18 9.62 -15.60
N ARG A 577 -24.94 10.50 -14.61
CA ARG A 577 -24.38 10.11 -13.30
C ARG A 577 -25.47 9.55 -12.40
N GLU A 578 -25.14 8.60 -11.53
CA GLU A 578 -26.08 8.06 -10.55
C GLU A 578 -26.57 9.18 -9.60
N ALA A 579 -27.89 9.38 -9.53
CA ALA A 579 -28.52 10.42 -8.73
C ALA A 579 -28.66 10.02 -7.25
N THR A 580 -27.54 9.69 -6.59
CA THR A 580 -27.50 9.33 -5.16
C THR A 580 -26.59 10.27 -4.36
N GLY A 581 -26.80 10.31 -3.04
CA GLY A 581 -26.06 11.19 -2.13
C GLY A 581 -24.56 10.93 -2.21
N ARG A 582 -23.78 11.97 -2.55
CA ARG A 582 -22.33 11.92 -2.79
C ARG A 582 -21.53 11.53 -1.53
N TRP A 583 -21.48 10.24 -1.23
CA TRP A 583 -20.46 9.65 -0.36
C TRP A 583 -19.08 10.00 -0.89
N ARG A 584 -18.17 10.41 0.00
CA ARG A 584 -16.77 10.70 -0.32
C ARG A 584 -15.90 10.05 0.76
N LEU A 585 -15.81 8.73 0.66
CA LEU A 585 -15.22 7.89 1.69
C LEU A 585 -13.70 7.79 1.52
N ARG A 586 -12.96 7.94 2.62
CA ARG A 586 -11.50 7.92 2.67
C ARG A 586 -11.00 6.53 3.09
N LYS A 587 -10.02 5.98 2.35
CA LYS A 587 -9.31 4.74 2.71
C LYS A 587 -8.67 4.85 4.11
N PRO A 588 -8.98 3.93 5.05
CA PRO A 588 -8.21 3.70 6.27
C PRO A 588 -6.72 3.46 6.00
N GLN A 589 -5.86 3.64 6.99
CA GLN A 589 -4.42 3.43 6.85
C GLN A 589 -3.90 2.44 7.89
N VAL A 590 -3.15 1.43 7.45
CA VAL A 590 -2.36 0.62 8.37
C VAL A 590 -1.10 1.40 8.76
N LEU A 591 -0.89 1.55 10.05
CA LEU A 591 0.26 2.19 10.67
C LEU A 591 1.06 1.14 11.45
N VAL A 592 2.39 1.28 11.47
CA VAL A 592 3.29 0.52 12.33
C VAL A 592 3.88 1.51 13.34
N ASP A 593 3.54 1.34 14.62
CA ASP A 593 4.03 2.16 15.75
C ASP A 593 4.88 1.29 16.68
N PRO A 594 6.20 1.16 16.43
CA PRO A 594 7.05 0.25 17.19
C PRO A 594 7.17 0.60 18.66
N TRP A 595 7.13 1.89 19.00
CA TRP A 595 7.37 2.39 20.36
C TRP A 595 6.09 2.52 21.21
N GLY A 596 4.96 1.99 20.74
CA GLY A 596 3.67 2.12 21.40
C GLY A 596 2.71 0.96 21.16
N GLU A 597 1.73 1.14 20.28
CA GLU A 597 0.58 0.21 20.20
C GLU A 597 0.84 -1.05 19.36
N GLY A 598 1.90 -1.08 18.54
CA GLY A 598 2.21 -2.15 17.60
C GLY A 598 1.73 -1.81 16.18
N VAL A 599 1.14 -2.79 15.47
CA VAL A 599 0.46 -2.52 14.20
C VAL A 599 -0.97 -2.02 14.47
N ILE A 600 -1.35 -0.91 13.85
CA ILE A 600 -2.62 -0.19 14.08
C ILE A 600 -3.33 0.05 12.74
N LEU A 601 -4.65 0.07 12.75
CA LEU A 601 -5.50 0.57 11.68
C LEU A 601 -6.09 1.93 12.09
N ASP A 602 -5.68 3.01 11.42
CA ASP A 602 -6.28 4.34 11.52
C ASP A 602 -7.60 4.38 10.72
N LEU A 603 -8.69 4.77 11.38
CA LEU A 603 -10.06 4.79 10.83
C LEU A 603 -10.50 6.27 10.67
N PRO A 604 -10.23 6.90 9.51
CA PRO A 604 -10.30 8.35 9.38
C PRO A 604 -11.73 8.91 9.26
N PRO A 605 -11.96 10.20 9.60
CA PRO A 605 -13.26 10.87 9.52
C PRO A 605 -13.91 10.83 8.12
N GLN A 606 -15.02 10.09 8.00
CA GLN A 606 -15.78 9.89 6.77
C GLN A 606 -16.81 11.01 6.59
N GLN A 607 -16.98 11.53 5.37
CA GLN A 607 -17.99 12.58 5.11
C GLN A 607 -19.39 11.95 4.98
N VAL A 608 -20.32 12.43 5.82
CA VAL A 608 -21.69 11.89 5.93
C VAL A 608 -22.67 12.81 5.20
N PRO A 609 -23.52 12.29 4.29
CA PRO A 609 -24.61 13.05 3.68
C PRO A 609 -25.64 13.53 4.72
N ALA A 610 -26.19 14.73 4.55
CA ALA A 610 -27.14 15.33 5.49
C ALA A 610 -28.45 14.53 5.68
N THR A 611 -28.77 13.60 4.76
CA THR A 611 -29.90 12.67 4.88
C THR A 611 -29.67 11.53 5.88
N MET A 612 -28.43 11.31 6.33
CA MET A 612 -28.05 10.21 7.22
C MET A 612 -27.37 10.72 8.51
N VAL A 613 -27.83 11.87 9.02
CA VAL A 613 -27.40 12.42 10.33
C VAL A 613 -27.75 11.50 11.51
N HIS A 614 -28.83 10.72 11.37
CA HIS A 614 -29.40 9.86 12.41
C HIS A 614 -29.18 8.37 12.18
N ALA A 615 -28.38 8.00 11.17
CA ALA A 615 -28.00 6.62 10.90
C ALA A 615 -26.96 6.14 11.92
N ASP A 616 -27.00 4.87 12.30
CA ASP A 616 -26.00 4.26 13.19
C ASP A 616 -24.78 3.82 12.36
N PHE A 617 -23.63 4.46 12.59
CA PHE A 617 -22.39 4.18 11.86
C PHE A 617 -21.45 3.28 12.66
N ALA A 618 -20.82 2.34 11.96
CA ALA A 618 -19.74 1.53 12.52
C ALA A 618 -18.68 1.20 11.47
N TRP A 619 -17.45 1.01 11.93
CA TRP A 619 -16.44 0.27 11.18
C TRP A 619 -16.52 -1.20 11.53
N GLN A 620 -16.46 -2.07 10.54
CA GLN A 620 -16.23 -3.51 10.72
C GLN A 620 -14.82 -3.83 10.25
N VAL A 621 -14.04 -4.54 11.05
CA VAL A 621 -12.66 -4.96 10.74
C VAL A 621 -12.61 -6.47 10.84
N MET A 622 -12.24 -7.14 9.76
CA MET A 622 -12.06 -8.58 9.68
C MET A 622 -10.58 -8.90 9.44
N ALA A 623 -9.98 -9.70 10.31
CA ALA A 623 -8.57 -10.07 10.32
C ALA A 623 -8.47 -11.61 10.32
N GLY A 624 -8.25 -12.20 9.15
CA GLY A 624 -8.41 -13.66 9.00
C GLY A 624 -9.87 -14.06 9.24
N GLU A 625 -10.10 -14.92 10.24
CA GLU A 625 -11.44 -15.36 10.65
C GLU A 625 -12.10 -14.44 11.70
N GLU A 626 -11.30 -13.66 12.45
CA GLU A 626 -11.84 -12.78 13.49
C GLU A 626 -12.49 -11.52 12.89
N THR A 627 -13.67 -11.14 13.40
CA THR A 627 -14.43 -9.96 12.95
C THR A 627 -14.83 -9.09 14.14
N TYR A 628 -14.62 -7.78 14.00
CA TYR A 628 -14.83 -6.79 15.06
C TYR A 628 -15.63 -5.59 14.57
N THR A 629 -16.40 -4.95 15.45
CA THR A 629 -17.22 -3.77 15.14
C THR A 629 -16.88 -2.60 16.06
N VAL A 630 -16.57 -1.44 15.48
CA VAL A 630 -16.23 -0.19 16.18
C VAL A 630 -17.28 0.89 15.84
N PRO A 631 -18.24 1.17 16.73
CA PRO A 631 -19.27 2.18 16.48
C PRO A 631 -18.67 3.59 16.49
N VAL A 632 -19.07 4.44 15.54
CA VAL A 632 -18.58 5.81 15.38
C VAL A 632 -19.72 6.82 15.35
N ARG A 633 -19.58 7.89 16.13
CA ARG A 633 -20.57 8.99 16.14
C ARG A 633 -20.34 9.95 14.99
N VAL A 634 -21.42 10.50 14.45
CA VAL A 634 -21.40 11.62 13.51
C VAL A 634 -21.36 12.94 14.29
N ARG A 635 -20.50 13.87 13.86
CA ARG A 635 -20.37 15.23 14.38
C ARG A 635 -20.38 16.23 13.21
N ARG A 636 -20.65 17.50 13.50
CA ARG A 636 -20.47 18.60 12.54
C ARG A 636 -19.06 19.16 12.69
N THR A 637 -18.30 19.22 11.61
CA THR A 637 -16.92 19.72 11.59
C THR A 637 -16.79 20.79 10.51
N GLY A 638 -17.02 22.05 10.91
CA GLY A 638 -17.22 23.17 9.99
C GLY A 638 -18.52 23.03 9.17
N PHE A 639 -18.40 23.07 7.85
CA PHE A 639 -19.54 22.93 6.94
C PHE A 639 -19.99 21.48 6.71
N ASP A 640 -19.11 20.48 6.87
CA ASP A 640 -19.48 19.07 6.65
C ASP A 640 -19.90 18.36 7.94
N LEU A 641 -20.80 17.39 7.79
CA LEU A 641 -21.00 16.30 8.76
C LEU A 641 -19.94 15.22 8.52
N LYS A 642 -19.35 14.70 9.60
CA LYS A 642 -18.30 13.68 9.54
C LYS A 642 -18.44 12.65 10.67
N THR A 643 -18.04 11.41 10.43
CA THR A 643 -17.77 10.47 11.54
C THR A 643 -16.56 10.96 12.34
N ASN A 644 -16.44 10.50 13.58
CA ASN A 644 -15.19 10.59 14.32
C ASN A 644 -14.03 9.85 13.61
N ALA A 645 -12.81 10.19 14.02
CA ALA A 645 -11.64 9.33 13.87
C ALA A 645 -11.63 8.30 15.00
N GLU A 646 -11.29 7.05 14.71
CA GLU A 646 -10.99 6.01 15.71
C GLU A 646 -9.73 5.26 15.25
N SER A 647 -9.25 4.31 16.06
CA SER A 647 -8.14 3.43 15.69
C SER A 647 -8.28 2.06 16.34
N VAL A 648 -7.78 1.02 15.66
CA VAL A 648 -7.82 -0.38 16.10
C VAL A 648 -6.41 -0.95 16.10
N SER A 649 -5.94 -1.48 17.24
CA SER A 649 -4.72 -2.31 17.24
C SER A 649 -5.01 -3.64 16.53
N LEU A 650 -4.18 -4.03 15.57
CA LEU A 650 -4.24 -5.34 14.92
C LEU A 650 -3.47 -6.33 15.79
N SER A 651 -4.16 -7.03 16.69
CA SER A 651 -3.54 -7.86 17.73
C SER A 651 -2.84 -9.13 17.22
N GLN A 652 -3.13 -9.60 16.01
CA GLN A 652 -2.42 -10.72 15.39
C GLN A 652 -2.19 -10.49 13.89
N PRO A 653 -1.12 -11.07 13.31
CA PRO A 653 -0.89 -11.06 11.88
C PRO A 653 -1.93 -11.94 11.15
N ALA A 654 -2.57 -11.37 10.13
CA ALA A 654 -3.40 -12.11 9.18
C ALA A 654 -2.89 -11.90 7.75
N ALA A 655 -3.17 -12.85 6.85
CA ALA A 655 -2.85 -12.76 5.42
C ALA A 655 -3.58 -11.61 4.72
N MET A 656 -4.79 -11.28 5.18
CA MET A 656 -5.66 -10.27 4.61
C MET A 656 -6.48 -9.60 5.72
N TYR A 657 -6.55 -8.27 5.68
CA TYR A 657 -7.48 -7.48 6.47
C TYR A 657 -8.55 -6.87 5.57
N GLN A 658 -9.82 -7.06 5.91
CA GLN A 658 -10.94 -6.36 5.27
C GLN A 658 -11.52 -5.35 6.25
N VAL A 659 -11.78 -4.14 5.78
CA VAL A 659 -12.27 -3.03 6.60
C VAL A 659 -13.48 -2.44 5.90
N SER A 660 -14.64 -2.44 6.54
CA SER A 660 -15.89 -1.94 5.98
C SER A 660 -16.42 -0.76 6.79
N LEU A 661 -16.96 0.26 6.11
CA LEU A 661 -17.81 1.26 6.76
C LEU A 661 -19.28 0.85 6.57
N LEU A 662 -20.00 0.72 7.68
CA LEU A 662 -21.43 0.42 7.73
C LEU A 662 -22.19 1.69 8.15
N ALA A 663 -23.41 1.84 7.65
CA ALA A 663 -24.41 2.71 8.27
C ALA A 663 -25.80 2.05 8.16
N ASP A 664 -26.49 1.93 9.30
CA ASP A 664 -27.70 1.13 9.48
C ASP A 664 -27.48 -0.34 9.03
N ASP A 665 -26.40 -0.95 9.55
CA ASP A 665 -25.84 -2.28 9.22
C ASP A 665 -25.51 -2.57 7.75
N GLN A 666 -25.84 -1.67 6.82
CA GLN A 666 -25.49 -1.78 5.41
C GLN A 666 -24.06 -1.30 5.17
N VAL A 667 -23.21 -2.18 4.63
CA VAL A 667 -21.88 -1.84 4.11
C VAL A 667 -22.00 -0.79 3.00
N LYS A 668 -21.34 0.37 3.18
CA LYS A 668 -21.30 1.46 2.20
C LYS A 668 -20.02 1.43 1.34
N ARG A 669 -18.91 0.92 1.90
CA ARG A 669 -17.67 0.56 1.17
C ARG A 669 -16.84 -0.41 2.02
N THR A 670 -16.11 -1.31 1.35
CA THR A 670 -15.05 -2.14 1.93
C THR A 670 -13.71 -1.78 1.31
N TRP A 671 -12.66 -1.80 2.13
CA TRP A 671 -11.26 -1.68 1.76
C TRP A 671 -10.53 -2.97 2.15
N ARG A 672 -9.44 -3.30 1.45
CA ARG A 672 -8.65 -4.52 1.67
C ARG A 672 -7.16 -4.20 1.73
N TYR A 673 -6.45 -4.95 2.56
CA TYR A 673 -5.02 -4.79 2.82
C TYR A 673 -4.39 -6.18 2.91
N GLN A 674 -3.41 -6.49 2.04
CA GLN A 674 -2.56 -7.66 2.25
C GLN A 674 -1.79 -7.47 3.55
N GLY A 675 -1.75 -8.52 4.37
CA GLY A 675 -0.95 -8.57 5.58
C GLY A 675 0.25 -9.48 5.40
N VAL A 676 0.36 -10.49 6.26
CA VAL A 676 1.50 -11.43 6.30
C VAL A 676 0.99 -12.87 6.19
N ASP A 677 1.63 -13.64 5.32
CA ASP A 677 1.39 -15.07 5.12
C ASP A 677 2.72 -15.78 4.80
N ASP A 678 2.71 -17.10 4.60
CA ASP A 678 3.94 -17.87 4.35
C ASP A 678 4.53 -17.67 2.94
N GLU A 679 3.78 -17.14 1.97
CA GLU A 679 4.34 -16.70 0.67
C GLU A 679 4.89 -15.27 0.74
N ARG A 680 4.29 -14.43 1.59
CA ARG A 680 4.65 -13.01 1.81
C ARG A 680 4.94 -12.73 3.29
N PRO A 681 6.03 -13.28 3.87
CA PRO A 681 6.40 -13.08 5.28
C PRO A 681 7.03 -11.70 5.57
N LEU A 682 6.52 -10.61 4.97
CA LEU A 682 7.14 -9.27 5.02
C LEU A 682 6.12 -8.13 4.91
N LEU A 683 6.07 -7.27 5.93
CA LEU A 683 5.55 -5.91 5.81
C LEU A 683 6.69 -4.91 5.57
N ALA A 684 6.39 -3.84 4.82
CA ALA A 684 7.26 -2.69 4.64
C ALA A 684 6.48 -1.40 4.96
N PHE A 685 7.12 -0.43 5.60
CA PHE A 685 6.49 0.82 6.00
C PHE A 685 7.41 2.03 5.87
N ASP A 686 6.82 3.21 5.77
CA ASP A 686 7.51 4.50 5.79
C ASP A 686 7.85 4.86 7.25
N PRO A 687 9.13 4.93 7.66
CA PRO A 687 9.50 5.06 9.07
C PRO A 687 9.33 6.48 9.62
N ASP A 688 9.10 7.49 8.77
CA ASP A 688 8.85 8.87 9.20
C ASP A 688 7.35 9.18 9.27
N ARG A 689 6.53 8.44 8.50
CA ARG A 689 5.05 8.50 8.55
C ARG A 689 4.40 7.39 9.35
N CYS A 690 5.16 6.37 9.75
CA CYS A 690 4.65 5.09 10.28
C CYS A 690 3.67 4.35 9.33
N THR A 691 3.42 4.81 8.11
CA THR A 691 2.40 4.24 7.20
C THR A 691 2.92 3.02 6.44
N LEU A 692 2.12 1.95 6.38
CA LEU A 692 2.40 0.77 5.56
C LEU A 692 2.56 1.16 4.07
N VAL A 693 3.60 0.63 3.42
CA VAL A 693 3.85 0.78 1.99
C VAL A 693 3.19 -0.38 1.25
N SER A 694 2.21 -0.08 0.40
CA SER A 694 1.59 -1.10 -0.46
C SER A 694 2.58 -1.56 -1.53
N TRP A 695 2.72 -2.87 -1.72
CA TRP A 695 3.60 -3.48 -2.73
C TRP A 695 3.01 -4.81 -3.24
N GLN A 696 3.26 -5.12 -4.51
CA GLN A 696 2.84 -6.39 -5.12
C GLN A 696 4.03 -7.26 -5.53
N HIS A 697 5.02 -6.67 -6.21
CA HIS A 697 6.18 -7.36 -6.80
C HIS A 697 7.54 -6.74 -6.41
N SER A 698 7.58 -5.40 -6.31
CA SER A 698 8.77 -4.62 -5.92
C SER A 698 8.48 -3.57 -4.84
N LEU A 699 9.53 -3.17 -4.13
CA LEU A 699 9.54 -2.09 -3.13
C LEU A 699 10.41 -0.92 -3.61
N PRO A 700 10.16 0.33 -3.17
CA PRO A 700 11.03 1.46 -3.50
C PRO A 700 12.38 1.38 -2.76
N ALA A 701 13.46 1.54 -3.50
CA ALA A 701 14.83 1.69 -3.03
C ALA A 701 14.99 3.06 -2.36
N ARG A 702 14.68 3.11 -1.07
CA ARG A 702 14.74 4.31 -0.20
C ARG A 702 14.88 3.89 1.26
N ARG A 703 14.84 4.84 2.19
CA ARG A 703 14.72 4.54 3.62
C ARG A 703 13.34 3.91 3.92
N LEU A 704 13.33 2.66 4.41
CA LEU A 704 12.11 1.90 4.75
C LEU A 704 12.26 1.21 6.12
N GLY A 705 11.15 1.09 6.84
CA GLY A 705 10.99 0.09 7.88
C GLY A 705 10.54 -1.24 7.27
N VAL A 706 11.05 -2.35 7.78
CA VAL A 706 10.65 -3.72 7.42
C VAL A 706 10.32 -4.52 8.68
N LEU A 707 9.35 -5.41 8.57
CA LEU A 707 8.87 -6.26 9.66
C LEU A 707 8.57 -7.66 9.13
N TYR A 708 9.25 -8.67 9.65
CA TYR A 708 9.18 -10.07 9.19
C TYR A 708 9.32 -11.05 10.37
N PRO A 709 8.74 -12.26 10.32
CA PRO A 709 8.86 -13.23 11.41
C PRO A 709 10.33 -13.56 11.72
N ALA A 710 10.71 -13.58 13.01
CA ALA A 710 12.09 -13.74 13.47
C ALA A 710 12.74 -15.10 13.11
N ARG A 711 11.95 -16.04 12.58
CA ARG A 711 12.41 -17.32 11.98
C ARG A 711 13.07 -17.17 10.60
N PHE A 712 13.18 -15.96 10.06
CA PHE A 712 13.76 -15.68 8.76
C PHE A 712 15.01 -14.79 8.86
N GLU A 713 16.03 -15.08 8.06
CA GLU A 713 17.20 -14.21 7.86
C GLU A 713 16.94 -13.19 6.74
N LEU A 714 17.31 -11.93 6.96
CA LEU A 714 17.23 -10.85 5.98
C LEU A 714 18.58 -10.65 5.27
N GLN A 715 18.59 -10.80 3.94
CA GLN A 715 19.73 -10.47 3.09
C GLN A 715 19.35 -9.41 2.04
N VAL A 716 20.24 -8.47 1.79
CA VAL A 716 20.04 -7.36 0.83
C VAL A 716 21.18 -7.35 -0.19
N GLU A 717 20.86 -7.27 -1.48
CA GLU A 717 21.83 -7.18 -2.57
C GLU A 717 22.01 -5.69 -2.96
N GLY A 718 23.25 -5.22 -3.03
CA GLY A 718 23.62 -3.83 -3.34
C GLY A 718 24.17 -3.05 -2.14
N GLU A 719 24.23 -1.72 -2.23
CA GLU A 719 24.66 -0.86 -1.13
C GLU A 719 23.45 -0.56 -0.23
N ALA A 720 23.43 -1.20 0.94
CA ALA A 720 22.37 -1.08 1.94
C ALA A 720 22.97 -0.92 3.35
N LYS A 721 22.21 -0.29 4.25
CA LYS A 721 22.64 -0.09 5.64
C LYS A 721 21.47 -0.24 6.62
N PRO A 722 21.55 -1.12 7.63
CA PRO A 722 20.64 -1.07 8.76
C PRO A 722 20.91 0.21 9.56
N LEU A 723 19.87 1.00 9.79
CA LEU A 723 19.92 2.28 10.50
C LEU A 723 19.51 2.13 11.97
N GLU A 724 18.52 1.27 12.23
CA GLU A 724 17.93 1.06 13.54
C GLU A 724 17.28 -0.32 13.61
N GLU A 725 17.41 -1.00 14.75
CA GLU A 725 16.60 -2.16 15.11
C GLU A 725 15.45 -1.70 16.01
N LEU A 726 14.25 -2.23 15.77
CA LEU A 726 13.03 -1.81 16.46
C LEU A 726 12.85 -2.61 17.76
N PRO A 727 12.18 -2.03 18.78
CA PRO A 727 11.78 -2.80 19.95
C PRO A 727 10.85 -3.96 19.57
N ARG A 728 10.80 -5.00 20.41
CA ARG A 728 9.84 -6.10 20.27
C ARG A 728 8.42 -5.53 20.21
N LEU A 729 7.67 -5.89 19.18
CA LEU A 729 6.29 -5.42 19.05
C LEU A 729 5.37 -6.15 20.04
N PRO A 730 4.35 -5.49 20.60
CA PRO A 730 3.36 -6.15 21.43
C PRO A 730 2.43 -7.06 20.59
N TRP A 731 1.62 -7.88 21.29
CA TRP A 731 0.62 -8.81 20.72
C TRP A 731 1.27 -9.94 19.89
N GLY A 732 0.51 -10.59 18.99
CA GLY A 732 1.01 -11.63 18.07
C GLY A 732 2.08 -11.18 17.07
N TRP A 733 2.56 -9.94 17.17
CA TRP A 733 3.75 -9.44 16.46
C TRP A 733 5.04 -9.61 17.27
N ALA A 734 4.97 -10.12 18.50
CA ALA A 734 6.11 -10.31 19.39
C ALA A 734 7.18 -11.28 18.87
N ASP A 735 6.84 -12.12 17.88
CA ASP A 735 7.78 -13.04 17.22
C ASP A 735 8.26 -12.53 15.84
N PHE A 736 8.13 -11.21 15.59
CA PHE A 736 8.65 -10.54 14.40
C PHE A 736 9.90 -9.72 14.73
N CYS A 737 10.90 -9.78 13.85
CA CYS A 737 12.01 -8.84 13.82
C CYS A 737 11.61 -7.59 13.01
N GLY A 738 11.82 -6.42 13.61
CA GLY A 738 11.55 -5.13 12.97
C GLY A 738 12.84 -4.32 12.82
N GLN A 739 13.11 -3.78 11.63
CA GLN A 739 14.34 -3.03 11.34
C GLN A 739 14.06 -1.86 10.40
N ILE A 740 14.81 -0.75 10.55
CA ILE A 740 14.82 0.37 9.60
C ILE A 740 16.10 0.30 8.80
N TRP A 741 15.98 0.30 7.47
CA TRP A 741 17.08 0.24 6.52
C TRP A 741 17.13 1.47 5.63
N ASP A 742 18.34 1.86 5.25
CA ASP A 742 18.58 2.60 4.01
C ASP A 742 18.77 1.59 2.87
N LEU A 743 17.84 1.58 1.93
CA LEU A 743 17.85 0.73 0.74
C LEU A 743 18.08 1.55 -0.55
N SER A 744 18.50 2.82 -0.44
CA SER A 744 18.54 3.77 -1.57
C SER A 744 19.48 3.36 -2.71
N HIS A 745 20.44 2.46 -2.45
CA HIS A 745 21.39 1.92 -3.43
C HIS A 745 21.38 0.37 -3.48
N ALA A 746 20.30 -0.23 -3.00
CA ALA A 746 20.05 -1.68 -3.04
C ALA A 746 19.14 -2.07 -4.21
N THR A 747 19.28 -3.32 -4.68
CA THR A 747 18.59 -3.84 -5.88
C THR A 747 17.64 -5.00 -5.58
N ARG A 748 17.83 -5.70 -4.45
CA ARG A 748 16.99 -6.83 -4.05
C ARG A 748 16.99 -7.02 -2.54
N LEU A 749 15.84 -7.41 -2.00
CA LEU A 749 15.65 -7.90 -0.63
C LEU A 749 15.28 -9.38 -0.69
N THR A 750 15.95 -10.23 0.09
CA THR A 750 15.68 -11.67 0.20
C THR A 750 15.41 -12.03 1.67
N LEU A 751 14.35 -12.79 1.93
CA LEU A 751 14.18 -13.51 3.20
C LEU A 751 14.52 -14.99 3.01
N LEU A 752 15.29 -15.56 3.92
CA LEU A 752 15.70 -16.96 3.91
C LEU A 752 15.23 -17.70 5.16
N ARG A 753 14.97 -18.99 5.02
CA ARG A 753 14.74 -19.94 6.13
C ARG A 753 15.71 -21.09 5.96
N ASP A 754 16.50 -21.40 6.97
CA ASP A 754 17.50 -22.49 6.95
C ASP A 754 18.47 -22.44 5.73
N GLY A 755 18.73 -21.22 5.22
CA GLY A 755 19.54 -20.97 4.02
C GLY A 755 18.79 -21.05 2.67
N GLU A 756 17.52 -21.50 2.64
CA GLU A 756 16.68 -21.50 1.43
C GLU A 756 15.97 -20.16 1.25
N LYS A 757 15.89 -19.65 0.01
CA LYS A 757 15.18 -18.40 -0.29
C LYS A 757 13.66 -18.61 -0.25
N VAL A 758 12.98 -17.93 0.67
CA VAL A 758 11.52 -18.00 0.86
C VAL A 758 10.82 -16.86 0.11
N LEU A 759 11.27 -15.63 0.33
CA LEU A 759 10.77 -14.45 -0.38
C LEU A 759 11.93 -13.73 -1.06
N THR A 760 11.67 -13.13 -2.22
CA THR A 760 12.62 -12.29 -2.94
C THR A 760 11.88 -11.13 -3.61
N VAL A 761 12.16 -9.91 -3.17
CA VAL A 761 11.52 -8.67 -3.62
C VAL A 761 12.54 -7.83 -4.38
N ALA A 762 12.17 -7.31 -5.56
CA ALA A 762 13.02 -6.38 -6.28
C ALA A 762 12.95 -4.97 -5.65
N LEU A 763 14.07 -4.24 -5.64
CA LEU A 763 14.12 -2.86 -5.18
C LEU A 763 14.25 -1.94 -6.41
N ARG A 764 13.25 -1.08 -6.62
CA ARG A 764 13.17 -0.16 -7.77
C ARG A 764 13.54 1.27 -7.36
N PRO A 765 14.12 2.11 -8.22
CA PRO A 765 14.42 3.52 -7.88
C PRO A 765 13.20 4.26 -7.30
N ASP A 766 13.42 5.11 -6.30
CA ASP A 766 12.32 5.88 -5.68
C ASP A 766 11.83 7.02 -6.60
N GLU A 767 10.79 6.71 -7.37
CA GLU A 767 10.06 7.66 -8.22
C GLU A 767 9.49 8.85 -7.41
N SER A 768 9.21 8.68 -6.10
CA SER A 768 8.64 9.77 -5.28
C SER A 768 9.61 10.93 -5.07
N ALA A 769 10.93 10.68 -5.10
CA ALA A 769 11.96 11.72 -5.07
C ALA A 769 11.96 12.62 -6.33
N GLN A 770 11.29 12.19 -7.41
CA GLN A 770 11.16 12.93 -8.66
C GLN A 770 9.85 13.74 -8.76
N ARG A 771 9.01 13.71 -7.71
CA ARG A 771 7.70 14.39 -7.67
C ARG A 771 7.77 15.73 -6.91
N PRO A 772 6.96 16.74 -7.29
CA PRO A 772 6.94 18.01 -6.59
C PRO A 772 6.47 17.92 -5.13
N HIS A 773 7.09 18.70 -4.25
CA HIS A 773 6.81 18.69 -2.82
C HIS A 773 6.92 20.08 -2.18
N LEU A 774 6.24 20.31 -1.05
CA LEU A 774 6.31 21.55 -0.29
C LEU A 774 7.68 21.71 0.39
N VAL A 775 8.25 22.91 0.36
CA VAL A 775 9.55 23.24 0.98
C VAL A 775 9.49 24.59 1.70
N GLY A 776 10.15 24.68 2.86
CA GLY A 776 10.11 25.88 3.70
C GLY A 776 8.73 26.17 4.29
N GLY A 777 8.48 27.43 4.66
CA GLY A 777 7.35 27.85 5.48
C GLY A 777 7.48 27.43 6.95
N GLN A 778 6.72 28.06 7.84
CA GLN A 778 6.68 27.69 9.26
C GLN A 778 5.44 26.81 9.54
N LEU A 779 5.64 25.53 9.86
CA LEU A 779 4.56 24.65 10.31
C LEU A 779 4.12 24.99 11.74
N LEU A 780 2.82 24.93 12.00
CA LEU A 780 2.24 25.17 13.34
C LEU A 780 2.65 24.11 14.38
N SER A 781 2.93 22.89 13.93
CA SER A 781 3.48 21.77 14.70
C SER A 781 4.02 20.73 13.73
N PRO A 782 4.89 19.79 14.15
CA PRO A 782 5.04 18.53 13.43
C PRO A 782 3.67 17.85 13.40
N ASP A 783 3.08 17.76 12.21
CA ASP A 783 1.75 17.19 12.02
C ASP A 783 1.72 15.70 12.42
N ALA A 784 0.58 15.24 12.95
CA ALA A 784 0.37 13.80 13.11
C ALA A 784 0.41 13.14 11.71
N PRO A 785 0.97 11.92 11.55
CA PRO A 785 1.31 11.41 10.21
C PRO A 785 0.17 11.31 9.20
N THR A 786 -1.08 11.26 9.67
CA THR A 786 -2.31 11.15 8.89
C THR A 786 -2.88 12.51 8.44
N VAL A 787 -2.30 13.65 8.83
CA VAL A 787 -2.77 14.99 8.42
C VAL A 787 -2.39 15.27 6.97
N ARG A 788 -3.33 15.00 6.04
CA ARG A 788 -3.13 15.19 4.60
C ARG A 788 -2.86 16.64 4.15
N ALA A 789 -3.13 17.67 4.97
CA ALA A 789 -3.06 19.08 4.56
C ALA A 789 -2.44 19.96 5.66
N PRO A 790 -1.10 20.16 5.67
CA PRO A 790 -0.39 20.88 6.73
C PRO A 790 -0.88 22.32 6.96
N VAL A 791 -0.66 22.83 8.19
CA VAL A 791 -0.95 24.22 8.58
C VAL A 791 0.34 25.03 8.66
N TYR A 792 0.47 26.03 7.79
CA TYR A 792 1.56 27.00 7.80
C TYR A 792 1.13 28.32 8.45
N VAL A 793 2.10 28.98 9.08
CA VAL A 793 1.96 30.30 9.73
C VAL A 793 2.87 31.30 9.00
N GLY A 794 2.37 32.51 8.77
CA GLY A 794 3.11 33.55 8.06
C GLY A 794 3.08 33.35 6.53
N PRO A 795 4.19 33.55 5.82
CA PRO A 795 4.23 33.36 4.37
C PRO A 795 4.03 31.88 4.00
N PRO A 796 3.42 31.60 2.82
CA PRO A 796 3.21 30.24 2.36
C PRO A 796 4.54 29.54 2.01
N PRO A 797 4.60 28.20 2.06
CA PRO A 797 5.77 27.45 1.64
C PRO A 797 6.07 27.64 0.14
N GLY A 798 7.28 27.30 -0.28
CA GLY A 798 7.58 27.05 -1.68
C GLY A 798 7.15 25.65 -2.13
N VAL A 799 7.19 25.41 -3.43
CA VAL A 799 7.10 24.08 -4.03
C VAL A 799 8.39 23.79 -4.77
N ARG A 800 9.06 22.70 -4.42
CA ARG A 800 10.23 22.20 -5.15
C ARG A 800 9.77 21.26 -6.25
N VAL A 801 10.21 21.53 -7.48
CA VAL A 801 9.94 20.72 -8.68
C VAL A 801 11.26 20.10 -9.13
N PRO A 802 11.45 18.77 -8.98
CA PRO A 802 12.64 18.08 -9.49
C PRO A 802 12.74 18.19 -11.03
N LEU A 803 13.93 18.48 -11.53
CA LEU A 803 14.24 18.48 -12.96
C LEU A 803 14.87 17.15 -13.38
N THR A 804 14.67 16.77 -14.64
CA THR A 804 15.33 15.61 -15.24
C THR A 804 16.78 15.90 -15.64
N GLY A 805 17.12 17.16 -15.95
CA GLY A 805 18.41 17.53 -16.54
C GLY A 805 18.62 16.99 -17.96
N ARG A 806 17.55 16.48 -18.61
CA ARG A 806 17.59 15.90 -19.98
C ARG A 806 17.26 16.90 -21.09
N ARG A 807 16.92 18.15 -20.74
CA ARG A 807 16.37 19.19 -21.62
C ARG A 807 17.02 20.54 -21.37
N ASP A 808 16.76 21.50 -22.26
CA ASP A 808 16.80 22.91 -21.88
C ASP A 808 15.75 23.21 -20.78
N LEU A 809 16.07 24.18 -19.92
CA LEU A 809 15.25 24.56 -18.78
C LEU A 809 13.88 25.12 -19.20
N GLU A 810 13.79 25.90 -20.27
CA GLU A 810 12.54 26.54 -20.67
C GLU A 810 11.57 25.52 -21.29
N GLU A 811 12.09 24.56 -22.08
CA GLU A 811 11.30 23.41 -22.54
C GLU A 811 10.79 22.54 -21.37
N GLU A 812 11.62 22.31 -20.35
CA GLU A 812 11.21 21.52 -19.19
C GLU A 812 10.13 22.25 -18.37
N LEU A 813 10.28 23.55 -18.13
CA LEU A 813 9.30 24.39 -17.43
C LEU A 813 7.96 24.51 -18.18
N ALA A 814 7.97 24.54 -19.52
CA ALA A 814 6.76 24.61 -20.33
C ALA A 814 5.85 23.37 -20.20
N ARG A 815 6.41 22.20 -19.81
CA ARG A 815 5.64 20.96 -19.57
C ARG A 815 4.90 20.97 -18.23
N TRP A 816 5.32 21.79 -17.28
CA TRP A 816 4.74 21.83 -15.94
C TRP A 816 3.58 22.84 -15.89
N ARG A 817 2.35 22.33 -15.83
CA ARG A 817 1.13 23.13 -15.66
C ARG A 817 0.77 23.21 -14.18
N LEU A 818 0.84 24.42 -13.64
CA LEU A 818 0.45 24.78 -12.28
C LEU A 818 -1.03 25.17 -12.24
N THR A 819 -1.80 24.61 -11.32
CA THR A 819 -3.12 25.10 -10.92
C THR A 819 -3.12 25.39 -9.42
N VAL A 820 -3.43 26.62 -9.02
CA VAL A 820 -3.60 27.01 -7.61
C VAL A 820 -5.06 27.41 -7.39
N ARG A 821 -5.73 26.71 -6.45
CA ARG A 821 -7.13 26.95 -6.12
C ARG A 821 -7.35 27.13 -4.62
N SER A 822 -8.19 28.07 -4.22
CA SER A 822 -8.85 28.04 -2.92
C SER A 822 -9.88 26.90 -2.89
N LYS A 823 -10.04 26.24 -1.74
CA LYS A 823 -11.02 25.16 -1.55
C LYS A 823 -12.39 25.68 -1.10
N TRP A 824 -12.37 26.79 -0.37
CA TRP A 824 -13.50 27.51 0.22
C TRP A 824 -13.17 29.02 0.16
N SER A 825 -14.00 29.88 0.75
CA SER A 825 -13.68 31.29 0.97
C SER A 825 -12.27 31.45 1.58
N ALA A 826 -11.43 32.27 0.96
CA ALA A 826 -10.03 32.46 1.30
C ALA A 826 -9.56 33.88 0.93
N ILE A 827 -8.39 34.29 1.42
CA ILE A 827 -7.69 35.50 1.01
C ILE A 827 -6.28 35.10 0.53
N PRO A 828 -5.89 35.37 -0.73
CA PRO A 828 -6.78 35.69 -1.84
C PRO A 828 -7.74 34.53 -2.15
N GLU A 829 -8.91 34.83 -2.71
CA GLU A 829 -9.67 33.81 -3.43
C GLU A 829 -9.03 33.63 -4.81
N VAL A 830 -8.63 32.40 -5.15
CA VAL A 830 -7.74 32.14 -6.28
C VAL A 830 -8.20 30.91 -7.06
N ARG A 831 -8.15 31.00 -8.40
CA ARG A 831 -8.29 29.87 -9.33
C ARG A 831 -7.35 30.10 -10.53
N ALA A 832 -6.06 30.18 -10.24
CA ALA A 832 -5.03 30.40 -11.25
C ALA A 832 -4.69 29.09 -11.98
N THR A 833 -4.39 29.16 -13.28
CA THR A 833 -3.79 28.04 -14.04
C THR A 833 -2.84 28.60 -15.10
N THR A 834 -1.60 28.12 -15.10
CA THR A 834 -0.48 28.66 -15.90
C THR A 834 0.61 27.58 -16.06
N THR A 835 1.63 27.79 -16.88
CA THR A 835 2.85 26.96 -16.92
C THR A 835 3.93 27.52 -16.00
N LEU A 836 4.96 26.74 -15.68
CA LEU A 836 6.14 27.26 -14.97
C LEU A 836 7.02 28.14 -15.87
N ALA A 837 6.93 28.02 -17.20
CA ALA A 837 7.57 28.93 -18.14
C ALA A 837 6.98 30.35 -18.04
N ASP A 838 5.64 30.49 -17.97
CA ASP A 838 4.98 31.79 -17.75
C ASP A 838 5.45 32.48 -16.46
N LEU A 839 5.83 31.70 -15.45
CA LEU A 839 6.30 32.16 -14.14
C LEU A 839 7.82 32.31 -14.05
N ARG A 840 8.58 32.06 -15.14
CA ARG A 840 10.05 31.91 -15.14
C ARG A 840 10.81 32.97 -14.34
N SER A 841 10.35 34.23 -14.36
CA SER A 841 10.97 35.37 -13.66
C SER A 841 10.89 35.29 -12.12
N GLY A 842 9.93 34.55 -11.58
CA GLY A 842 9.77 34.30 -10.14
C GLY A 842 10.37 32.98 -9.65
N LEU A 843 11.05 32.23 -10.52
CA LEU A 843 11.56 30.88 -10.23
C LEU A 843 13.08 30.84 -10.02
N THR A 844 13.49 30.34 -8.85
CA THR A 844 14.89 30.01 -8.54
C THR A 844 15.22 28.60 -9.03
N ALA A 845 16.09 28.50 -10.03
CA ALA A 845 16.48 27.23 -10.65
C ALA A 845 17.89 26.78 -10.19
N SER A 846 18.07 25.46 -10.11
CA SER A 846 19.36 24.77 -9.96
C SER A 846 19.51 23.70 -11.04
N GLU A 847 20.66 23.02 -11.09
CA GLU A 847 20.90 21.88 -12.01
C GLU A 847 19.93 20.70 -11.83
N LYS A 848 19.23 20.60 -10.69
CA LYS A 848 18.44 19.41 -10.31
C LYS A 848 16.99 19.68 -9.89
N HIS A 849 16.63 20.93 -9.64
CA HIS A 849 15.28 21.31 -9.24
C HIS A 849 15.05 22.81 -9.46
N VAL A 850 13.77 23.18 -9.55
CA VAL A 850 13.29 24.56 -9.53
C VAL A 850 12.39 24.75 -8.33
N ASP A 851 12.65 25.81 -7.56
CA ASP A 851 11.78 26.22 -6.46
C ASP A 851 10.83 27.33 -6.91
N LEU A 852 9.53 27.08 -6.71
CA LEU A 852 8.41 27.99 -6.94
C LEU A 852 7.96 28.58 -5.60
N PRO A 853 8.15 29.88 -5.33
CA PRO A 853 7.55 30.53 -4.17
C PRO A 853 6.02 30.64 -4.38
N LEU A 854 5.20 30.10 -3.47
CA LEU A 854 3.75 30.34 -3.53
C LEU A 854 3.37 31.77 -3.12
N SER A 855 4.30 32.50 -2.48
CA SER A 855 4.10 33.90 -2.05
C SER A 855 4.10 34.91 -3.20
N LEU A 856 4.39 34.47 -4.44
CA LEU A 856 4.26 35.31 -5.63
C LEU A 856 2.87 35.98 -5.68
N PRO A 857 2.77 37.29 -5.95
CA PRO A 857 1.50 38.02 -5.98
C PRO A 857 0.48 37.52 -7.03
N SER A 858 0.92 36.74 -8.02
CA SER A 858 0.07 36.06 -8.99
C SER A 858 -0.55 34.74 -8.48
N LEU A 859 -0.14 34.27 -7.30
CA LEU A 859 -0.55 33.00 -6.69
C LEU A 859 -1.26 33.23 -5.34
N LEU A 860 -0.53 33.21 -4.21
CA LEU A 860 -1.11 33.40 -2.87
C LEU A 860 -0.72 34.73 -2.22
N GLY A 861 0.36 35.37 -2.65
CA GLY A 861 0.90 36.55 -1.95
C GLY A 861 1.60 36.21 -0.61
N GLU A 862 2.17 37.22 0.03
CA GLU A 862 2.98 37.07 1.26
C GLU A 862 2.18 36.79 2.55
N ALA A 863 0.87 37.04 2.56
CA ALA A 863 0.03 36.91 3.77
C ALA A 863 -1.35 36.24 3.51
N PRO A 864 -1.39 35.01 2.97
CA PRO A 864 -2.64 34.34 2.64
C PRO A 864 -3.32 33.73 3.89
N CYS A 865 -4.64 33.75 3.90
CA CYS A 865 -5.48 33.12 4.92
C CYS A 865 -6.48 32.19 4.23
N GLY A 866 -6.42 30.87 4.51
CA GLY A 866 -7.39 29.93 3.94
C GLY A 866 -6.93 28.49 3.82
N SER A 867 -7.73 27.71 3.10
CA SER A 867 -7.43 26.34 2.66
C SER A 867 -7.23 26.33 1.14
N PHE A 868 -6.05 25.92 0.69
CA PHE A 868 -5.62 25.95 -0.70
C PHE A 868 -5.24 24.55 -1.19
N VAL A 869 -5.26 24.37 -2.51
CA VAL A 869 -4.73 23.19 -3.18
C VAL A 869 -3.87 23.66 -4.34
N VAL A 870 -2.60 23.28 -4.31
CA VAL A 870 -1.67 23.45 -5.42
C VAL A 870 -1.56 22.12 -6.16
N ARG A 871 -1.95 22.10 -7.43
CA ARG A 871 -1.72 20.94 -8.31
C ARG A 871 -0.67 21.30 -9.35
N LEU A 872 0.35 20.47 -9.46
CA LEU A 872 1.30 20.48 -10.57
C LEU A 872 1.02 19.25 -11.44
N ARG A 873 0.82 19.49 -12.73
CA ARG A 873 0.77 18.46 -13.76
C ARG A 873 2.05 18.54 -14.59
N GLY A 874 2.76 17.43 -14.73
CA GLY A 874 4.06 17.38 -15.42
C GLY A 874 4.13 16.32 -16.51
N PRO A 875 5.31 15.72 -16.74
CA PRO A 875 5.42 14.39 -17.34
C PRO A 875 4.53 13.38 -16.58
N LEU A 876 4.12 12.28 -17.23
CA LEU A 876 3.33 11.25 -16.53
C LEU A 876 4.18 10.59 -15.42
N GLY A 877 3.56 10.29 -14.28
CA GLY A 877 4.25 9.79 -13.09
C GLY A 877 4.90 10.88 -12.24
N ARG A 878 4.73 12.17 -12.63
CA ARG A 878 5.29 13.32 -11.92
C ARG A 878 4.24 14.32 -11.42
N ASP A 879 2.93 14.07 -11.55
CA ASP A 879 1.90 14.94 -10.96
C ASP A 879 2.06 15.01 -9.42
N ALA A 880 1.69 16.15 -8.85
CA ALA A 880 1.50 16.31 -7.41
C ALA A 880 0.24 17.14 -7.14
N GLU A 881 -0.56 16.72 -6.16
CA GLU A 881 -1.59 17.58 -5.54
C GLU A 881 -1.20 17.81 -4.08
N LEU A 882 -0.87 19.06 -3.76
CA LEU A 882 -0.32 19.55 -2.50
C LEU A 882 -1.38 20.44 -1.83
N PRO A 883 -2.30 19.86 -1.03
CA PRO A 883 -3.25 20.64 -0.23
C PRO A 883 -2.54 21.25 0.99
N LEU A 884 -2.83 22.51 1.30
CA LEU A 884 -2.25 23.23 2.43
C LEU A 884 -3.26 24.20 3.07
N ARG A 885 -3.03 24.53 4.33
CA ARG A 885 -3.70 25.58 5.08
C ARG A 885 -2.67 26.65 5.43
N VAL A 886 -3.03 27.93 5.34
CA VAL A 886 -2.14 29.03 5.74
C VAL A 886 -2.91 30.04 6.59
N VAL A 887 -2.28 30.57 7.63
CA VAL A 887 -2.76 31.67 8.45
C VAL A 887 -1.67 32.75 8.57
N PRO A 888 -1.95 34.05 8.33
CA PRO A 888 -0.91 35.08 8.27
C PRO A 888 -0.17 35.34 9.58
N HIS A 889 -0.84 35.16 10.71
CA HIS A 889 -0.24 35.26 12.04
C HIS A 889 -0.94 34.34 13.02
N LEU A 890 -0.15 33.56 13.75
CA LEU A 890 -0.61 32.66 14.81
C LEU A 890 0.56 32.35 15.76
N ARG A 891 0.47 32.77 17.02
CA ARG A 891 1.45 32.38 18.06
C ARG A 891 0.75 31.64 19.19
N LEU A 892 1.28 30.48 19.56
CA LEU A 892 0.88 29.71 20.74
C LEU A 892 1.86 30.01 21.88
N SER A 893 1.34 30.31 23.07
CA SER A 893 2.12 30.50 24.30
C SER A 893 1.36 29.96 25.52
N GLY A 894 2.01 29.83 26.67
CA GLY A 894 1.46 29.10 27.83
C GLY A 894 1.33 27.58 27.64
N HIS A 895 1.68 27.06 26.46
CA HIS A 895 1.73 25.64 26.15
C HIS A 895 2.92 25.00 26.87
N GLU A 896 2.66 24.29 27.98
CA GLU A 896 3.71 23.63 28.75
C GLU A 896 4.39 22.52 27.93
N THR A 897 5.70 22.33 28.15
CA THR A 897 6.47 21.28 27.48
C THR A 897 5.90 19.89 27.75
N LEU A 898 5.40 19.66 28.97
CA LEU A 898 4.68 18.47 29.40
C LEU A 898 3.73 18.84 30.56
N HIS A 899 2.43 18.68 30.36
CA HIS A 899 1.42 18.80 31.41
C HIS A 899 1.40 17.52 32.26
N LEU A 900 1.64 17.65 33.56
CA LEU A 900 1.64 16.56 34.53
C LEU A 900 0.31 16.48 35.33
N PRO A 901 0.01 15.34 35.97
CA PRO A 901 -1.02 15.26 37.01
C PRO A 901 -0.67 16.10 38.24
N ASP A 902 -1.67 16.42 39.07
CA ASP A 902 -1.47 17.03 40.37
C ASP A 902 -0.88 16.06 41.41
N ALA A 903 -0.61 16.57 42.62
CA ALA A 903 -0.09 15.77 43.74
C ALA A 903 -1.05 14.68 44.25
N GLN A 904 -2.32 14.68 43.81
CA GLN A 904 -3.31 13.64 44.09
C GLN A 904 -3.42 12.61 42.95
N GLY A 905 -2.69 12.82 41.84
CA GLY A 905 -2.70 11.96 40.67
C GLY A 905 -3.79 12.27 39.66
N ASN A 906 -4.40 13.47 39.69
CA ASN A 906 -5.45 13.88 38.75
C ASN A 906 -4.91 14.83 37.67
N PRO A 907 -5.27 14.65 36.38
CA PRO A 907 -4.89 15.59 35.33
C PRO A 907 -5.57 16.94 35.55
N GLN A 908 -4.88 18.03 35.20
CA GLN A 908 -5.36 19.40 35.40
C GLN A 908 -5.82 20.06 34.08
N PRO A 909 -6.75 21.03 34.10
CA PRO A 909 -7.07 21.84 32.93
C PRO A 909 -5.80 22.53 32.39
N ALA A 910 -5.57 22.46 31.08
CA ALA A 910 -4.45 23.13 30.43
C ALA A 910 -4.91 24.51 29.92
N ARG A 911 -4.12 25.56 30.15
CA ARG A 911 -4.42 26.92 29.65
C ARG A 911 -3.40 27.36 28.62
N LEU A 912 -3.89 27.66 27.42
CA LEU A 912 -3.10 28.18 26.32
C LEU A 912 -3.45 29.64 26.07
N ARG A 913 -2.46 30.42 25.61
CA ARG A 913 -2.65 31.76 25.04
C ARG A 913 -2.41 31.67 23.53
N ILE A 914 -3.37 32.16 22.76
CA ILE A 914 -3.38 32.09 21.30
C ILE A 914 -3.52 33.51 20.76
N GLU A 915 -2.50 33.94 20.04
CA GLU A 915 -2.39 35.26 19.42
C GLU A 915 -2.70 35.14 17.93
N THR A 916 -3.72 35.86 17.45
CA THR A 916 -4.19 35.86 16.04
C THR A 916 -4.00 37.25 15.40
N SER A 917 -4.29 37.37 14.09
CA SER A 917 -4.28 38.69 13.43
C SER A 917 -5.46 39.54 13.92
N PRO A 918 -5.38 40.89 13.87
CA PRO A 918 -6.52 41.74 14.16
C PRO A 918 -7.73 41.40 13.28
N GLY A 919 -8.88 41.16 13.89
CA GLY A 919 -10.11 40.76 13.20
C GLY A 919 -10.33 39.25 13.08
N ASP A 920 -9.34 38.40 13.43
CA ASP A 920 -9.50 36.94 13.45
C ASP A 920 -10.13 36.49 14.77
N ASP A 921 -11.39 36.05 14.74
CA ASP A 921 -12.04 35.38 15.86
C ASP A 921 -11.69 33.88 15.92
N LEU A 922 -11.86 33.28 17.10
CA LEU A 922 -11.47 31.89 17.38
C LEU A 922 -12.68 31.08 17.89
N GLU A 923 -13.10 30.07 17.12
CA GLU A 923 -14.15 29.10 17.47
C GLU A 923 -13.51 27.79 18.00
N CYS A 924 -14.15 27.08 18.95
CA CYS A 924 -13.73 25.74 19.40
C CYS A 924 -14.79 24.69 19.04
N GLN A 925 -14.36 23.50 18.62
CA GLN A 925 -15.24 22.37 18.28
C GLN A 925 -15.09 21.25 19.32
N GLY A 926 -15.77 21.40 20.46
CA GLY A 926 -15.84 20.40 21.53
C GLY A 926 -17.24 20.30 22.13
N GLU A 927 -17.57 19.14 22.70
CA GLU A 927 -18.82 18.91 23.43
C GLU A 927 -18.70 19.42 24.88
N GLY A 928 -19.83 19.67 25.56
CA GLY A 928 -19.93 19.66 27.03
C GLY A 928 -19.03 20.57 27.89
N GLY A 929 -18.24 21.48 27.31
CA GLY A 929 -17.22 22.26 28.03
C GLY A 929 -15.83 21.60 28.09
N GLU A 930 -15.54 20.63 27.21
CA GLU A 930 -14.18 20.10 26.95
C GLU A 930 -13.15 21.20 26.62
N CYS A 931 -13.63 22.29 26.02
CA CYS A 931 -12.86 23.46 25.61
C CYS A 931 -13.63 24.73 25.97
N ARG A 932 -12.92 25.75 26.47
CA ARG A 932 -13.46 27.09 26.68
C ARG A 932 -12.52 28.12 26.09
N ILE A 933 -13.03 29.00 25.24
CA ILE A 933 -12.31 30.15 24.70
C ILE A 933 -12.78 31.41 25.41
N ARG A 934 -11.84 32.29 25.77
CA ARG A 934 -12.07 33.63 26.28
C ARG A 934 -11.15 34.61 25.56
N ALA A 935 -11.70 35.63 24.90
CA ALA A 935 -10.90 36.77 24.47
C ALA A 935 -10.32 37.48 25.71
N VAL A 936 -9.01 37.67 25.75
CA VAL A 936 -8.29 38.30 26.87
C VAL A 936 -8.11 39.78 26.57
N GLU A 937 -7.49 40.09 25.44
CA GLU A 937 -7.15 41.46 25.03
C GLU A 937 -7.21 41.58 23.50
N ARG A 938 -7.65 42.74 23.01
CA ARG A 938 -7.63 43.10 21.59
C ARG A 938 -6.73 44.32 21.44
N LEU A 939 -5.44 44.06 21.20
CA LEU A 939 -4.43 45.08 20.94
C LEU A 939 -4.58 45.62 19.50
N ALA A 940 -3.78 46.62 19.15
CA ALA A 940 -3.82 47.23 17.82
C ALA A 940 -3.34 46.27 16.71
N ASP A 941 -2.28 45.51 16.99
CA ASP A 941 -1.55 44.72 16.00
C ASP A 941 -1.81 43.21 16.07
N ASN A 942 -2.47 42.72 17.13
CA ASN A 942 -2.83 41.31 17.36
C ASN A 942 -4.01 41.17 18.35
N TRP A 943 -4.69 40.02 18.34
CA TRP A 943 -5.76 39.67 19.30
C TRP A 943 -5.35 38.44 20.13
N GLU A 944 -5.52 38.48 21.46
CA GLU A 944 -5.16 37.37 22.37
C GLU A 944 -6.39 36.64 22.93
N TYR A 945 -6.37 35.31 22.83
CA TYR A 945 -7.38 34.39 23.34
C TYR A 945 -6.77 33.44 24.38
N GLU A 946 -7.41 33.29 25.54
CA GLU A 946 -7.14 32.23 26.50
C GLU A 946 -8.02 31.02 26.16
N VAL A 947 -7.40 29.86 26.02
CA VAL A 947 -8.08 28.59 25.74
C VAL A 947 -7.83 27.63 26.90
N GLU A 948 -8.88 27.35 27.67
CA GLU A 948 -8.86 26.36 28.75
C GLU A 948 -9.37 25.01 28.20
N ALA A 949 -8.46 24.03 28.12
CA ALA A 949 -8.74 22.66 27.71
C ALA A 949 -8.95 21.77 28.95
N GLY A 950 -9.98 20.93 28.92
CA GLY A 950 -10.37 20.08 30.05
C GLY A 950 -9.28 19.08 30.47
N PRO A 951 -9.34 18.55 31.71
CA PRO A 951 -8.36 17.61 32.28
C PRO A 951 -7.93 16.47 31.37
N ASP A 952 -8.89 15.74 30.80
CA ASP A 952 -8.61 14.53 30.01
C ASP A 952 -8.44 14.83 28.49
N VAL A 953 -8.51 16.10 28.07
CA VAL A 953 -8.43 16.54 26.66
C VAL A 953 -6.97 16.60 26.19
N THR A 954 -6.65 15.83 25.14
CA THR A 954 -5.30 15.73 24.56
C THR A 954 -5.10 16.49 23.25
N ARG A 955 -6.17 16.97 22.63
CA ARG A 955 -6.13 17.78 21.41
C ARG A 955 -7.32 18.72 21.41
N VAL A 956 -7.09 19.97 21.03
CA VAL A 956 -8.14 20.99 20.91
C VAL A 956 -8.29 21.33 19.44
N GLU A 957 -9.48 21.06 18.90
CA GLU A 957 -9.85 21.44 17.53
C GLU A 957 -10.41 22.87 17.54
N LEU A 958 -9.61 23.80 17.02
CA LEU A 958 -9.94 25.21 16.91
C LEU A 958 -10.25 25.56 15.45
N THR A 959 -10.97 26.65 15.23
CA THR A 959 -11.13 27.26 13.91
C THR A 959 -10.85 28.75 14.01
N ILE A 960 -9.86 29.21 13.25
CA ILE A 960 -9.59 30.63 13.04
C ILE A 960 -10.59 31.13 11.99
N VAL A 961 -11.31 32.20 12.33
CA VAL A 961 -12.41 32.75 11.55
C VAL A 961 -12.10 34.20 11.22
N ARG A 962 -11.82 34.48 9.93
CA ARG A 962 -11.62 35.84 9.43
C ARG A 962 -12.89 36.31 8.72
N PRO A 963 -13.66 37.26 9.28
CA PRO A 963 -14.81 37.85 8.61
C PRO A 963 -14.42 38.52 7.30
N LEU A 964 -15.26 38.35 6.27
CA LEU A 964 -15.12 39.01 4.97
C LEU A 964 -16.15 40.14 4.84
N PRO A 965 -15.85 41.22 4.11
CA PRO A 965 -16.82 42.31 3.87
C PRO A 965 -18.12 41.89 3.17
N SER A 966 -18.20 40.69 2.58
CA SER A 966 -19.41 40.10 2.02
C SER A 966 -20.42 39.60 3.06
N GLY A 967 -19.99 39.40 4.32
CA GLY A 967 -20.74 38.69 5.36
C GLY A 967 -20.36 37.20 5.49
N ASP A 968 -19.57 36.67 4.56
CA ASP A 968 -18.91 35.36 4.71
C ASP A 968 -17.75 35.42 5.71
N ALA A 969 -17.11 34.28 5.99
CA ALA A 969 -15.84 34.27 6.70
C ALA A 969 -14.95 33.12 6.23
N VAL A 970 -13.65 33.41 6.05
CA VAL A 970 -12.62 32.39 5.88
C VAL A 970 -12.53 31.58 7.16
N ARG A 971 -12.52 30.25 7.05
CA ARG A 971 -12.39 29.34 8.19
C ARG A 971 -11.20 28.40 8.00
N VAL A 972 -10.19 28.54 8.87
CA VAL A 972 -9.03 27.65 8.89
C VAL A 972 -9.07 26.81 10.17
N PRO A 973 -9.44 25.51 10.09
CA PRO A 973 -9.37 24.62 11.24
C PRO A 973 -7.92 24.28 11.56
N ILE A 974 -7.58 24.24 12.85
CA ILE A 974 -6.26 23.86 13.38
C ILE A 974 -6.43 22.89 14.56
N SER A 975 -5.53 21.90 14.67
CA SER A 975 -5.50 20.97 15.80
C SER A 975 -4.31 21.34 16.69
N VAL A 976 -4.54 21.70 17.95
CA VAL A 976 -3.47 21.96 18.92
C VAL A 976 -3.34 20.77 19.88
N PRO A 977 -2.21 20.02 19.86
CA PRO A 977 -2.02 18.89 20.77
C PRO A 977 -1.72 19.40 22.19
N ILE A 978 -2.49 18.97 23.18
CA ILE A 978 -2.20 19.24 24.59
C ILE A 978 -1.20 18.18 25.07
N ARG A 979 0.00 18.63 25.45
CA ARG A 979 1.15 17.75 25.74
C ARG A 979 1.02 17.06 27.10
N ARG A 980 0.04 16.19 27.29
CA ARG A 980 -0.22 15.50 28.56
C ARG A 980 0.59 14.21 28.67
N LEU A 981 1.21 13.98 29.83
CA LEU A 981 1.64 12.64 30.22
C LEU A 981 0.40 11.75 30.38
N ARG A 982 0.34 10.65 29.64
CA ARG A 982 -0.72 9.63 29.74
C ARG A 982 -0.14 8.25 29.65
N TRP A 983 -0.81 7.27 30.26
CA TRP A 983 -0.43 5.87 30.20
C TRP A 983 -1.66 4.99 30.00
N ALA A 984 -1.44 3.78 29.51
CA ALA A 984 -2.45 2.74 29.39
C ALA A 984 -1.82 1.41 29.81
N LEU A 985 -2.44 0.74 30.79
CA LEU A 985 -2.18 -0.67 31.01
C LEU A 985 -2.92 -1.45 29.92
N ALA A 986 -2.17 -2.26 29.18
CA ALA A 986 -2.68 -3.10 28.11
C ALA A 986 -2.15 -4.54 28.28
N GLY A 987 -2.78 -5.47 27.60
CA GLY A 987 -2.30 -6.85 27.47
C GLY A 987 -3.25 -7.65 26.61
N GLU A 988 -2.82 -8.84 26.22
CA GLU A 988 -3.43 -9.66 25.18
C GLU A 988 -4.91 -9.92 25.42
N GLN A 989 -5.70 -9.52 24.42
CA GLN A 989 -7.14 -9.74 24.34
C GLN A 989 -7.49 -10.10 22.89
N VAL A 990 -8.46 -10.99 22.75
CA VAL A 990 -9.06 -11.35 21.47
C VAL A 990 -9.91 -10.15 21.00
N GLY A 991 -9.54 -9.57 19.86
CA GLY A 991 -10.15 -8.36 19.30
C GLY A 991 -9.73 -6.99 19.88
N PRO A 992 -10.37 -5.90 19.39
CA PRO A 992 -9.91 -4.53 19.58
C PRO A 992 -10.24 -3.99 20.97
N SER A 993 -9.31 -4.17 21.90
CA SER A 993 -9.35 -3.50 23.20
C SER A 993 -9.24 -1.97 23.01
N ARG A 994 -10.34 -1.24 23.27
CA ARG A 994 -10.32 0.24 23.25
C ARG A 994 -9.60 0.74 24.50
N ARG A 995 -8.28 0.86 24.41
CA ARG A 995 -7.39 1.17 25.54
C ARG A 995 -7.81 2.46 26.25
N GLU A 996 -8.12 2.38 27.54
CA GLU A 996 -8.47 3.53 28.38
C GLU A 996 -7.22 4.33 28.76
N TRP A 997 -6.62 5.00 27.77
CA TRP A 997 -5.51 5.92 27.93
C TRP A 997 -5.87 7.02 28.96
N THR A 998 -5.17 7.05 30.08
CA THR A 998 -5.50 7.89 31.24
C THR A 998 -4.33 8.76 31.68
N GLY A 999 -4.63 9.93 32.22
CA GLY A 999 -3.68 10.76 32.98
C GLY A 999 -3.91 10.67 34.49
N ARG A 1000 -4.76 9.74 34.94
CA ARG A 1000 -5.15 9.53 36.35
C ARG A 1000 -4.40 8.34 36.92
N VAL A 1001 -3.85 8.50 38.12
CA VAL A 1001 -3.22 7.39 38.86
C VAL A 1001 -4.29 6.33 39.17
N PHE A 1002 -4.04 5.09 38.75
CA PHE A 1002 -4.86 3.93 39.09
C PHE A 1002 -4.06 2.93 39.92
N LYS A 1003 -4.79 2.04 40.60
CA LYS A 1003 -4.25 0.86 41.28
C LYS A 1003 -4.85 -0.39 40.67
N ARG A 1004 -4.07 -1.49 40.65
CA ARG A 1004 -4.54 -2.84 40.36
C ARG A 1004 -3.97 -3.78 41.43
N SER A 1005 -4.69 -4.85 41.75
CA SER A 1005 -4.14 -5.95 42.55
C SER A 1005 -3.15 -6.76 41.70
N VAL A 1006 -2.25 -7.50 42.36
CA VAL A 1006 -1.31 -8.39 41.66
C VAL A 1006 -2.06 -9.45 40.86
N ASP A 1007 -3.12 -10.03 41.41
CA ASP A 1007 -3.99 -10.99 40.72
C ASP A 1007 -4.59 -10.42 39.43
N ALA A 1008 -4.99 -9.15 39.42
CA ALA A 1008 -5.54 -8.48 38.25
C ALA A 1008 -4.47 -8.13 37.19
N LEU A 1009 -3.19 -8.17 37.54
CA LEU A 1009 -2.07 -8.09 36.58
C LEU A 1009 -1.69 -9.49 36.06
N LEU A 1010 -1.68 -10.50 36.94
CA LEU A 1010 -1.44 -11.91 36.59
C LEU A 1010 -2.52 -12.51 35.69
N GLN A 1011 -3.76 -12.01 35.77
CA GLN A 1011 -4.87 -12.40 34.89
C GLN A 1011 -4.80 -11.74 33.50
N ILE A 1012 -3.93 -10.76 33.29
CA ILE A 1012 -3.70 -10.15 31.98
C ILE A 1012 -2.62 -10.97 31.27
N GLN A 1013 -2.96 -11.57 30.13
CA GLN A 1013 -1.97 -12.17 29.24
C GLN A 1013 -1.05 -11.07 28.70
N SER A 1014 0.27 -11.32 28.66
CA SER A 1014 1.27 -10.40 28.10
C SER A 1014 1.07 -8.92 28.50
N PRO A 1015 1.18 -8.55 29.80
CA PRO A 1015 0.87 -7.20 30.26
C PRO A 1015 1.99 -6.22 29.89
N HIS A 1016 1.60 -5.16 29.16
CA HIS A 1016 2.48 -4.06 28.75
C HIS A 1016 1.97 -2.74 29.35
N LEU A 1017 2.89 -1.89 29.82
CA LEU A 1017 2.56 -0.49 30.11
C LEU A 1017 2.95 0.38 28.92
N LEU A 1018 1.97 1.05 28.32
CA LEU A 1018 2.23 2.11 27.35
C LEU A 1018 2.30 3.47 28.04
N VAL A 1019 3.24 4.32 27.61
CA VAL A 1019 3.33 5.71 28.05
C VAL A 1019 3.43 6.65 26.84
N THR A 1020 2.56 7.65 26.81
CA THR A 1020 2.60 8.77 25.87
C THR A 1020 3.27 9.96 26.56
N LEU A 1021 4.41 10.39 26.01
CA LEU A 1021 5.29 11.47 26.45
C LEU A 1021 5.48 12.47 25.29
N PRO A 1022 4.49 13.34 25.01
CA PRO A 1022 4.42 14.13 23.77
C PRO A 1022 5.38 15.34 23.78
N LEU A 1023 6.67 15.06 23.87
CA LEU A 1023 7.79 15.98 23.97
C LEU A 1023 8.34 16.32 22.56
N ALA A 1024 8.83 17.55 22.38
CA ALA A 1024 9.48 17.97 21.14
C ALA A 1024 10.98 17.65 21.10
N GLU A 1025 11.63 17.59 22.27
CA GLU A 1025 13.04 17.21 22.44
C GLU A 1025 13.08 16.02 23.40
N ALA A 1026 13.06 14.81 22.85
CA ALA A 1026 12.97 13.56 23.62
C ALA A 1026 14.30 13.20 24.32
N ASP A 1027 15.43 13.55 23.69
CA ASP A 1027 16.79 13.10 24.04
C ASP A 1027 17.32 13.59 25.40
N GLN A 1028 16.56 14.41 26.14
CA GLN A 1028 16.96 15.01 27.43
C GLN A 1028 16.20 14.47 28.64
N ILE A 1029 15.25 13.54 28.45
CA ILE A 1029 14.32 13.09 29.50
C ILE A 1029 14.41 11.58 29.68
N GLY A 1030 14.90 11.16 30.85
CA GLY A 1030 14.79 9.78 31.31
C GLY A 1030 13.39 9.51 31.88
N LEU A 1031 12.75 8.45 31.38
CA LEU A 1031 11.59 7.84 32.04
C LEU A 1031 12.09 6.74 32.97
N GLU A 1032 11.58 6.66 34.19
CA GLU A 1032 11.89 5.56 35.11
C GLU A 1032 10.61 4.94 35.66
N LEU A 1033 10.46 3.63 35.46
CA LEU A 1033 9.36 2.83 36.00
C LEU A 1033 9.74 2.32 37.39
N ARG A 1034 9.14 2.88 38.46
CA ARG A 1034 9.29 2.36 39.81
C ARG A 1034 8.03 1.63 40.26
N LEU A 1035 8.16 0.33 40.49
CA LEU A 1035 7.25 -0.43 41.34
C LEU A 1035 7.47 0.04 42.78
N LEU A 1036 6.39 0.36 43.49
CA LEU A 1036 6.41 0.76 44.90
C LEU A 1036 5.44 -0.13 45.68
N ASP A 1037 6.01 -0.76 46.71
CA ASP A 1037 5.32 -1.47 47.80
C ASP A 1037 4.37 -0.53 48.58
#